data_AF-A0A2E5MPC6-F1
#
_entry.id   AF-A0A2E5MPC6-F1
#
_cell.length_a   1.000
_cell.length_b   1.000
_cell.length_c   1.000
_cell.angle_alpha   90.00
_cell.angle_beta   90.00
_cell.angle_gamma   90.00
#
_symmetry.space_group_name_H-M   'P 1'
#
loop_
_entity.id
_entity.type
_entity.pdbx_description
1 polymer ?
#
loop_
_entity_poly.entity_id
_entity_poly.type
_entity_poly.pdbx_seq_one_letter_code
_entity_poly.pdbx_strand_id
1 'polypeptide(L)'
;MCSAYWINSRNKEITVLRVELPALIGRLNEVCREGMEASAALCISRQGAEITPAHLLFKLLETPYSDIRQMLDNAGVDPFQLQPVLGESLNGELQSAEPYPSFSPLLIELIQDAWLLASAEFGHRELRSGVIFLALLMNVDRYLMPQVSRLLVELNREHLRKAFDSVTRGSLETPVESASQSAPQAANAGEGSMLTRYATDFTRLAREEKFDPVLCRDPEIDQMIDILCRRRKNNPIVVGDAGVGKSAVVEGLALRIVAGDVPERLHSVELWALDLGALQAGASVKGEFEKRLKGVIEAVKDSPTPIILFIDEAHTLIGAGNSEGGSDAANLLKPALARGELRTIAATTWREYKKYFEKDPALSRRFQPVALGEPTTEQAVHILRGLRPVYENAHQVLIDDSALKAAAELSARYIAGRQLPDKAIDVLDTASARVSLNLTTPPRRLSHVRSELHQLKMEQDLLSRQQQLGQGADDERLQAVAGKVDMLQEEAEALEERWETQRELVAKLIAVREQLLAPEDAQPSLFDGAEDVIADDSETATADSEEAPKDAETLRAEAGALAQELEQLQADEPLVHALVDTRQIAEVIADWTGIPVNRMTADELQKITHLPTHLQAHIKGQDPAIHALHQHLLTARADLRRPGRPMGAFLLVGPSGVGKTETVVQLAELLYGGRQFLTTINMSEYQEKHTVSRLIGSPPGYVGFGEGGILTEAIRQKPYSIVLLDEVEKAHPEVLNLFYQAFDKGELADGEGRLINCQNVVFFMTSNLGYQAIVHHAEQEGEFDAAALDDDLYPILADFFKPALLARMETVPYLPLGEDTLNRIVGDKLERLADQIRDRYRTVVTLEDGLVEAIRSRATRSENGARMLESIIEGELLPPVSLALLEKLAAREPVASVSLGVTEGRFTGTVS
;
A
#
# COMPACT_ATOMS: atom_id res chain seq x y z
N MET A 1 13.22 28.19 -44.09
CA MET A 1 12.03 28.38 -44.95
C MET A 1 11.06 27.20 -44.98
N CYS A 2 11.41 25.99 -44.51
CA CYS A 2 10.47 24.85 -44.46
C CYS A 2 9.54 24.80 -43.22
N SER A 3 9.78 25.61 -42.18
CA SER A 3 8.92 25.63 -40.98
C SER A 3 7.62 26.44 -41.16
N ALA A 4 7.54 27.31 -42.17
CA ALA A 4 6.38 28.21 -42.35
C ALA A 4 5.24 27.58 -43.18
N TYR A 5 5.52 26.52 -43.94
CA TYR A 5 4.51 25.82 -44.73
C TYR A 5 3.66 24.86 -43.89
N TRP A 6 4.17 24.39 -42.74
CA TRP A 6 3.45 23.50 -41.83
C TRP A 6 2.43 24.21 -40.92
N ILE A 7 2.51 25.54 -40.77
CA ILE A 7 1.61 26.31 -39.90
C ILE A 7 0.36 26.78 -40.66
N ASN A 8 0.43 26.92 -41.99
CA ASN A 8 -0.56 27.66 -42.77
C ASN A 8 -1.77 26.82 -43.28
N SER A 9 -1.82 25.52 -42.99
CA SER A 9 -2.94 24.63 -43.34
C SER A 9 -3.99 24.48 -42.23
N ARG A 10 -3.80 25.10 -41.05
CA ARG A 10 -4.73 25.04 -39.90
C ARG A 10 -6.06 25.81 -40.09
N ASN A 11 -6.23 26.61 -41.15
CA ASN A 11 -7.42 27.47 -41.33
C ASN A 11 -8.20 27.16 -42.63
N LYS A 12 -8.76 25.95 -42.72
CA LYS A 12 -10.00 25.73 -43.48
C LYS A 12 -11.01 25.09 -42.55
N GLU A 13 -11.95 25.91 -42.07
CA GLU A 13 -13.18 25.43 -41.44
C GLU A 13 -13.97 24.60 -42.45
N ILE A 14 -13.67 23.31 -42.50
CA ILE A 14 -14.58 22.29 -42.98
C ILE A 14 -15.38 21.90 -41.75
N THR A 15 -16.69 22.17 -41.75
CA THR A 15 -17.62 21.68 -40.74
C THR A 15 -17.71 20.16 -40.85
N VAL A 16 -16.76 19.45 -40.22
CA VAL A 16 -16.76 17.99 -40.10
C VAL A 16 -17.85 17.60 -39.09
N LEU A 17 -18.68 16.62 -39.45
CA LEU A 17 -19.60 15.94 -38.52
C LEU A 17 -18.80 15.47 -37.30
N ARG A 18 -18.99 16.11 -36.14
CA ARG A 18 -18.35 15.67 -34.90
C ARG A 18 -19.03 14.41 -34.39
N VAL A 19 -18.49 13.25 -34.74
CA VAL A 19 -18.77 12.01 -34.03
C VAL A 19 -18.12 12.15 -32.64
N GLU A 20 -18.91 11.91 -31.59
CA GLU A 20 -18.45 11.96 -30.20
C GLU A 20 -17.25 11.02 -29.99
N LEU A 21 -16.16 11.54 -29.43
CA LEU A 21 -14.91 10.81 -29.21
C LEU A 21 -15.09 9.48 -28.44
N PRO A 22 -15.94 9.40 -27.39
CA PRO A 22 -16.21 8.14 -26.71
C PRO A 22 -16.84 7.06 -27.61
N ALA A 23 -17.63 7.46 -28.59
CA ALA A 23 -18.24 6.52 -29.53
C ALA A 23 -17.22 5.93 -30.51
N LEU A 24 -16.17 6.69 -30.85
CA LEU A 24 -15.07 6.21 -31.69
C LEU A 24 -14.13 5.30 -30.90
N ILE A 25 -13.78 5.67 -29.66
CA ILE A 25 -12.93 4.87 -28.78
C ILE A 25 -13.60 3.54 -28.44
N GLY A 26 -14.92 3.54 -28.18
CA GLY A 26 -15.68 2.31 -27.91
C GLY A 26 -15.79 1.34 -29.09
N ARG A 27 -15.35 1.74 -30.29
CA ARG A 27 -15.27 0.87 -31.48
C ARG A 27 -13.89 0.28 -31.70
N LEU A 28 -12.85 0.72 -31.00
CA LEU A 28 -11.51 0.16 -31.12
C LEU A 28 -11.47 -1.27 -30.59
N ASN A 29 -10.81 -2.17 -31.33
CA ASN A 29 -10.51 -3.50 -30.83
C ASN A 29 -9.52 -3.42 -29.64
N GLU A 30 -9.31 -4.54 -28.95
CA GLU A 30 -8.47 -4.61 -27.75
C GLU A 30 -7.04 -4.10 -28.01
N VAL A 31 -6.40 -4.56 -29.08
CA VAL A 31 -5.05 -4.12 -29.48
C VAL A 31 -4.98 -2.60 -29.74
N CYS A 32 -5.97 -2.02 -30.43
CA CYS A 32 -5.99 -0.57 -30.65
C CYS A 32 -6.27 0.22 -29.38
N ARG A 33 -7.03 -0.33 -28.43
CA ARG A 33 -7.33 0.30 -27.14
C ARG A 33 -6.08 0.35 -26.27
N GLU A 34 -5.40 -0.78 -26.13
CA GLU A 34 -4.10 -0.88 -25.44
C GLU A 34 -3.05 0.03 -26.11
N GLY A 35 -3.01 0.03 -27.45
CA GLY A 35 -2.12 0.93 -28.20
C GLY A 35 -2.41 2.41 -27.96
N MET A 36 -3.68 2.79 -27.80
CA MET A 36 -4.09 4.16 -27.49
C MET A 36 -3.69 4.57 -26.06
N GLU A 37 -3.90 3.68 -25.09
CA GLU A 37 -3.49 3.88 -23.69
C GLU A 37 -1.97 3.98 -23.56
N ALA A 38 -1.24 3.08 -24.23
CA ALA A 38 0.22 3.12 -24.30
C ALA A 38 0.75 4.41 -24.98
N SER A 39 -0.01 4.96 -25.94
CA SER A 39 0.32 6.23 -26.59
C SER A 39 0.12 7.42 -25.66
N ALA A 40 -0.93 7.39 -24.84
CA ALA A 40 -1.15 8.39 -23.80
C ALA A 40 -0.04 8.34 -22.74
N ALA A 41 0.33 7.14 -22.28
CA ALA A 41 1.44 6.96 -21.34
C ALA A 41 2.79 7.43 -21.91
N LEU A 42 3.06 7.15 -23.19
CA LEU A 42 4.25 7.64 -23.90
C LEU A 42 4.27 9.18 -23.95
N CYS A 43 3.14 9.80 -24.27
CA CYS A 43 3.00 11.26 -24.33
C CYS A 43 3.25 11.90 -22.95
N ILE A 44 2.69 11.33 -21.88
CA ILE A 44 2.92 11.76 -20.48
C ILE A 44 4.40 11.63 -20.10
N SER A 45 5.03 10.50 -20.41
CA SER A 45 6.44 10.24 -20.08
C SER A 45 7.40 11.23 -20.76
N ARG A 46 7.01 11.77 -21.91
CA ARG A 46 7.77 12.76 -22.69
C ARG A 46 7.32 14.20 -22.47
N GLN A 47 6.36 14.44 -21.55
CA GLN A 47 5.78 15.76 -21.28
C GLN A 47 5.19 16.44 -22.52
N GLY A 48 4.59 15.65 -23.42
CA GLY A 48 3.91 16.15 -24.62
C GLY A 48 2.55 16.76 -24.29
N ALA A 49 2.12 17.74 -25.08
CA ALA A 49 0.83 18.43 -24.90
C ALA A 49 -0.34 17.70 -25.60
N GLU A 50 -0.07 17.04 -26.72
CA GLU A 50 -1.08 16.41 -27.57
C GLU A 50 -0.68 14.99 -27.98
N ILE A 51 -1.64 14.06 -27.96
CA ILE A 51 -1.47 12.71 -28.51
C ILE A 51 -1.73 12.77 -30.02
N THR A 52 -0.70 12.46 -30.82
CA THR A 52 -0.73 12.56 -32.28
C THR A 52 -0.80 11.19 -32.97
N PRO A 53 -1.19 11.12 -34.27
CA PRO A 53 -1.17 9.87 -35.06
C PRO A 53 0.17 9.13 -35.05
N ALA A 54 1.28 9.87 -34.95
CA ALA A 54 2.62 9.30 -34.83
C ALA A 54 2.80 8.52 -33.52
N HIS A 55 2.26 9.00 -32.39
CA HIS A 55 2.30 8.27 -31.12
C HIS A 55 1.56 6.93 -31.23
N LEU A 56 0.37 6.94 -31.82
CA LEU A 56 -0.44 5.74 -32.02
C LEU A 56 0.27 4.72 -32.93
N LEU A 57 0.82 5.17 -34.06
CA LEU A 57 1.57 4.29 -34.96
C LEU A 57 2.84 3.73 -34.28
N PHE A 58 3.56 4.53 -33.49
CA PHE A 58 4.74 4.07 -32.76
C PHE A 58 4.42 2.90 -31.83
N LYS A 59 3.32 3.00 -31.07
CA LYS A 59 2.92 1.95 -30.12
C LYS A 59 2.31 0.73 -30.78
N LEU A 60 1.50 0.90 -31.82
CA LEU A 60 0.97 -0.25 -32.56
C LEU A 60 2.05 -1.04 -33.30
N LEU A 61 3.20 -0.43 -33.62
CA LEU A 61 4.36 -1.13 -34.17
C LEU A 61 5.09 -1.98 -33.11
N GLU A 62 5.00 -1.69 -31.81
CA GLU A 62 5.60 -2.50 -30.75
C GLU A 62 4.87 -3.84 -30.57
N THR A 63 3.56 -3.89 -30.87
CA THR A 63 2.75 -5.10 -30.69
C THR A 63 3.13 -6.16 -31.74
N PRO A 64 3.65 -7.33 -31.33
CA PRO A 64 3.99 -8.39 -32.27
C PRO A 64 2.71 -9.01 -32.87
N TYR A 65 2.79 -9.47 -34.12
CA TYR A 65 1.68 -10.13 -34.82
C TYR A 65 0.37 -9.30 -34.95
N SER A 66 0.46 -7.96 -34.93
CA SER A 66 -0.65 -7.05 -35.24
C SER A 66 -0.92 -6.95 -36.75
N ASP A 67 -2.08 -6.41 -37.15
CA ASP A 67 -2.41 -6.22 -38.57
C ASP A 67 -1.36 -5.35 -39.28
N ILE A 68 -0.86 -4.32 -38.60
CA ILE A 68 0.16 -3.41 -39.14
C ILE A 68 1.46 -4.17 -39.39
N ARG A 69 1.88 -5.04 -38.47
CA ARG A 69 3.07 -5.89 -38.65
C ARG A 69 2.92 -6.81 -39.86
N GLN A 70 1.78 -7.50 -39.98
CA GLN A 70 1.53 -8.38 -41.13
C GLN A 70 1.48 -7.61 -42.46
N MET A 71 0.91 -6.39 -42.47
CA MET A 71 0.87 -5.52 -43.64
C MET A 71 2.26 -5.02 -44.06
N LEU A 72 3.12 -4.70 -43.09
CA LEU A 72 4.50 -4.28 -43.35
C LEU A 72 5.39 -5.44 -43.83
N ASP A 73 5.26 -6.61 -43.20
CA ASP A 73 6.01 -7.82 -43.58
C ASP A 73 5.67 -8.28 -45.00
N ASN A 74 4.39 -8.25 -45.38
CA ASN A 74 3.95 -8.56 -46.75
C ASN A 74 4.49 -7.56 -47.78
N ALA A 75 4.61 -6.29 -47.38
CA ALA A 75 5.14 -5.23 -48.23
C ALA A 75 6.69 -5.13 -48.24
N GLY A 76 7.38 -5.97 -47.47
CA GLY A 76 8.85 -5.99 -47.40
C GLY A 76 9.47 -4.80 -46.67
N VAL A 77 8.70 -4.08 -45.85
CA VAL A 77 9.18 -2.93 -45.07
C VAL A 77 9.53 -3.41 -43.66
N ASP A 78 10.81 -3.29 -43.29
CA ASP A 78 11.30 -3.69 -41.97
C ASP A 78 10.79 -2.72 -40.88
N PRO A 79 9.93 -3.17 -39.94
CA PRO A 79 9.42 -2.30 -38.88
C PRO A 79 10.52 -1.81 -37.92
N PHE A 80 11.63 -2.54 -37.80
CA PHE A 80 12.77 -2.13 -36.97
C PHE A 80 13.54 -0.93 -37.54
N GLN A 81 13.37 -0.63 -38.83
CA GLN A 81 13.88 0.59 -39.46
C GLN A 81 12.91 1.76 -39.35
N LEU A 82 11.60 1.47 -39.32
CA LEU A 82 10.54 2.48 -39.22
C LEU A 82 10.44 3.08 -37.81
N GLN A 83 10.55 2.24 -36.77
CA GLN A 83 10.35 2.63 -35.38
C GLN A 83 11.33 3.73 -34.88
N PRO A 84 12.65 3.67 -35.13
CA PRO A 84 13.58 4.72 -34.70
C PRO A 84 13.30 6.09 -35.35
N VAL A 85 13.01 6.09 -36.65
CA VAL A 85 12.71 7.31 -37.42
C VAL A 85 11.39 7.94 -36.93
N LEU A 86 10.42 7.10 -36.58
CA LEU A 86 9.16 7.54 -35.99
C LEU A 86 9.38 8.10 -34.57
N GLY A 87 10.24 7.46 -33.76
CA GLY A 87 10.62 7.92 -32.43
C GLY A 87 11.34 9.28 -32.41
N GLU A 88 12.21 9.55 -33.40
CA GLU A 88 12.86 10.86 -33.58
C GLU A 88 11.85 11.95 -33.94
N SER A 89 10.82 11.61 -34.73
CA SER A 89 9.78 12.57 -35.14
C SER A 89 8.91 13.08 -33.98
N LEU A 90 8.90 12.37 -32.85
CA LEU A 90 8.15 12.71 -31.63
C LEU A 90 8.90 13.70 -30.72
N ASN A 91 10.18 13.99 -30.96
CA ASN A 91 11.00 14.85 -30.08
C ASN A 91 10.83 16.37 -30.32
N GLY A 92 9.87 16.77 -31.17
CA GLY A 92 9.71 18.16 -31.63
C GLY A 92 8.59 18.97 -30.96
N GLU A 93 7.85 18.41 -30.00
CA GLU A 93 6.65 19.07 -29.43
C GLU A 93 6.98 19.95 -28.21
N LEU A 94 6.29 21.09 -28.11
CA LEU A 94 6.43 22.06 -27.03
C LEU A 94 5.93 21.48 -25.70
N GLN A 95 6.74 21.59 -24.65
CA GLN A 95 6.37 21.22 -23.28
C GLN A 95 5.20 22.09 -22.79
N SER A 96 4.11 21.46 -22.38
CA SER A 96 2.97 22.12 -21.73
C SER A 96 3.00 21.90 -20.21
N ALA A 97 2.46 22.86 -19.46
CA ALA A 97 2.35 22.81 -17.99
C ALA A 97 1.09 22.07 -17.50
N GLU A 98 0.31 21.45 -18.39
CA GLU A 98 -0.90 20.71 -18.04
C GLU A 98 -0.58 19.24 -17.68
N PRO A 99 -1.21 18.68 -16.62
CA PRO A 99 -0.89 17.33 -16.12
C PRO A 99 -1.37 16.17 -17.00
N TYR A 100 -2.23 16.42 -18.00
CA TYR A 100 -2.77 15.39 -18.89
C TYR A 100 -2.76 15.84 -20.36
N PRO A 101 -2.24 15.03 -21.31
CA PRO A 101 -2.23 15.37 -22.72
C PRO A 101 -3.62 15.26 -23.35
N SER A 102 -3.94 16.15 -24.28
CA SER A 102 -5.21 16.13 -25.03
C SER A 102 -5.07 15.34 -26.34
N PHE A 103 -6.15 14.83 -26.93
CA PHE A 103 -6.08 14.18 -28.24
C PHE A 103 -5.99 15.22 -29.36
N SER A 104 -5.00 15.08 -30.25
CA SER A 104 -4.88 15.99 -31.39
C SER A 104 -6.09 15.87 -32.33
N PRO A 105 -6.58 16.98 -32.90
CA PRO A 105 -7.70 16.95 -33.85
C PRO A 105 -7.45 16.02 -35.05
N LEU A 106 -6.20 15.94 -35.52
CA LEU A 106 -5.78 15.07 -36.62
C LEU A 106 -5.91 13.59 -36.27
N LEU A 107 -5.69 13.20 -35.02
CA LEU A 107 -5.91 11.83 -34.57
C LEU A 107 -7.38 11.46 -34.57
N ILE A 108 -8.25 12.37 -34.14
CA ILE A 108 -9.69 12.17 -34.15
C ILE A 108 -10.20 12.01 -35.59
N GLU A 109 -9.74 12.85 -36.51
CA GLU A 109 -10.04 12.75 -37.94
C GLU A 109 -9.58 11.40 -38.53
N LEU A 110 -8.35 10.96 -38.22
CA LEU A 110 -7.85 9.67 -38.68
C LEU A 110 -8.73 8.50 -38.23
N ILE A 111 -9.16 8.50 -36.96
CA ILE A 111 -10.01 7.43 -36.41
C ILE A 111 -11.41 7.46 -37.06
N GLN A 112 -11.94 8.66 -37.35
CA GLN A 112 -13.21 8.81 -38.08
C GLN A 112 -13.12 8.26 -39.51
N ASP A 113 -12.06 8.62 -40.24
CA ASP A 113 -11.80 8.12 -41.58
C ASP A 113 -11.64 6.59 -41.59
N ALA A 114 -10.89 6.06 -40.62
CA ALA A 114 -10.69 4.63 -40.45
C ALA A 114 -12.00 3.89 -40.12
N TRP A 115 -12.86 4.47 -39.28
CA TRP A 115 -14.18 3.91 -38.97
C TRP A 115 -15.10 3.90 -40.20
N LEU A 116 -15.08 4.96 -41.00
CA LEU A 116 -15.85 5.02 -42.23
C LEU A 116 -15.41 3.91 -43.20
N LEU A 117 -14.10 3.71 -43.37
CA LEU A 117 -13.55 2.62 -44.18
C LEU A 117 -13.92 1.24 -43.62
N ALA A 118 -13.77 1.04 -42.31
CA ALA A 118 -14.09 -0.21 -41.62
C ALA A 118 -15.57 -0.61 -41.79
N SER A 119 -16.48 0.34 -41.58
CA SER A 119 -17.92 0.11 -41.60
C SER A 119 -18.51 0.05 -43.01
N ALA A 120 -18.05 0.88 -43.94
CA ALA A 120 -18.63 0.99 -45.28
C ALA A 120 -18.05 -0.04 -46.27
N GLU A 121 -16.76 -0.38 -46.15
CA GLU A 121 -16.08 -1.23 -47.15
C GLU A 121 -15.77 -2.63 -46.64
N PHE A 122 -15.28 -2.74 -45.40
CA PHE A 122 -14.87 -4.03 -44.83
C PHE A 122 -15.96 -4.70 -43.98
N GLY A 123 -17.06 -3.99 -43.67
CA GLY A 123 -18.14 -4.52 -42.84
C GLY A 123 -17.72 -4.89 -41.41
N HIS A 124 -16.61 -4.35 -40.93
CA HIS A 124 -16.09 -4.65 -39.60
C HIS A 124 -16.98 -4.02 -38.51
N ARG A 125 -17.22 -4.79 -37.44
CA ARG A 125 -17.97 -4.32 -36.26
C ARG A 125 -17.11 -3.54 -35.28
N GLU A 126 -15.81 -3.77 -35.33
CA GLU A 126 -14.76 -3.16 -34.51
C GLU A 126 -13.65 -2.61 -35.42
N LEU A 127 -12.99 -1.56 -34.97
CA LEU A 127 -11.92 -0.87 -35.67
C LEU A 127 -10.59 -1.53 -35.34
N ARG A 128 -10.00 -2.20 -36.34
CA ARG A 128 -8.72 -2.89 -36.27
C ARG A 128 -7.55 -1.98 -36.65
N SER A 129 -6.35 -2.30 -36.18
CA SER A 129 -5.14 -1.48 -36.38
C SER A 129 -4.78 -1.37 -37.86
N GLY A 130 -5.02 -2.43 -38.64
CA GLY A 130 -4.76 -2.44 -40.09
C GLY A 130 -5.62 -1.44 -40.85
N VAL A 131 -6.87 -1.22 -40.44
CA VAL A 131 -7.76 -0.25 -41.10
C VAL A 131 -7.38 1.18 -40.72
N ILE A 132 -6.96 1.40 -39.47
CA ILE A 132 -6.39 2.69 -39.02
C ILE A 132 -5.13 3.00 -39.84
N PHE A 133 -4.26 2.03 -40.02
CA PHE A 133 -3.06 2.17 -40.83
C PHE A 133 -3.37 2.42 -42.30
N LEU A 134 -4.37 1.73 -42.87
CA LEU A 134 -4.80 1.97 -44.25
C LEU A 134 -5.34 3.40 -44.43
N ALA A 135 -6.14 3.90 -43.48
CA ALA A 135 -6.64 5.27 -43.48
C ALA A 135 -5.49 6.29 -43.38
N LEU A 136 -4.49 6.00 -42.56
CA LEU A 136 -3.28 6.80 -42.44
C LEU A 136 -2.51 6.81 -43.77
N LEU A 137 -2.36 5.65 -44.42
CA LEU A 137 -1.68 5.50 -45.70
C LEU A 137 -2.38 6.23 -46.84
N MET A 138 -3.70 6.40 -46.80
CA MET A 138 -4.41 7.18 -47.80
C MET A 138 -3.98 8.66 -47.78
N ASN A 139 -3.64 9.20 -46.60
CA ASN A 139 -3.27 10.61 -46.40
C ASN A 139 -1.97 10.77 -45.58
N VAL A 140 -0.89 10.08 -45.95
CA VAL A 140 0.38 10.04 -45.18
C VAL A 140 0.93 11.43 -44.86
N ASP A 141 1.00 12.32 -45.86
CA ASP A 141 1.59 13.66 -45.70
C ASP A 141 0.79 14.60 -44.79
N ARG A 142 -0.46 14.25 -44.47
CA ARG A 142 -1.32 15.00 -43.54
C ARG A 142 -1.06 14.59 -42.08
N TYR A 143 -0.75 13.32 -41.85
CA TYR A 143 -0.70 12.73 -40.50
C TYR A 143 0.73 12.51 -39.98
N LEU A 144 1.73 12.37 -40.87
CA LEU A 144 3.11 12.05 -40.51
C LEU A 144 4.11 13.06 -41.08
N MET A 145 5.28 13.15 -40.44
CA MET A 145 6.40 13.99 -40.89
C MET A 145 7.00 13.49 -42.23
N PRO A 146 7.58 14.37 -43.07
CA PRO A 146 8.11 14.01 -44.39
C PRO A 146 9.22 12.93 -44.39
N GLN A 147 9.92 12.75 -43.27
CA GLN A 147 10.96 11.72 -43.11
C GLN A 147 10.34 10.32 -42.99
N VAL A 148 9.26 10.21 -42.22
CA VAL A 148 8.49 8.97 -42.05
C VAL A 148 7.67 8.68 -43.30
N SER A 149 7.11 9.71 -43.95
CA SER A 149 6.28 9.51 -45.14
C SER A 149 7.04 8.85 -46.29
N ARG A 150 8.31 9.23 -46.50
CA ARG A 150 9.20 8.62 -47.52
C ARG A 150 9.36 7.11 -47.38
N LEU A 151 9.43 6.59 -46.15
CA LEU A 151 9.55 5.15 -45.88
C LEU A 151 8.27 4.38 -46.18
N LEU A 152 7.12 5.07 -46.17
CA LEU A 152 5.79 4.50 -46.43
C LEU A 152 5.30 4.73 -47.86
N VAL A 153 6.06 5.45 -48.71
CA VAL A 153 5.69 5.71 -50.12
C VAL A 153 5.67 4.43 -50.95
N GLU A 154 6.54 3.47 -50.65
CA GLU A 154 6.67 2.21 -51.41
C GLU A 154 5.49 1.25 -51.20
N LEU A 155 4.63 1.50 -50.20
CA LEU A 155 3.47 0.67 -49.90
C LEU A 155 2.35 0.88 -50.94
N ASN A 156 1.98 -0.20 -51.64
CA ASN A 156 0.87 -0.18 -52.58
C ASN A 156 -0.49 -0.18 -51.85
N ARG A 157 -1.02 1.02 -51.63
CA ARG A 157 -2.29 1.28 -50.91
C ARG A 157 -3.48 0.57 -51.53
N GLU A 158 -3.56 0.48 -52.85
CA GLU A 158 -4.66 -0.20 -53.54
C GLU A 158 -4.59 -1.72 -53.36
N HIS A 159 -3.38 -2.29 -53.33
CA HIS A 159 -3.18 -3.70 -53.06
C HIS A 159 -3.58 -4.05 -51.62
N LEU A 160 -3.10 -3.27 -50.64
CA LEU A 160 -3.44 -3.45 -49.22
C LEU A 160 -4.95 -3.31 -48.96
N ARG A 161 -5.63 -2.41 -49.67
CA ARG A 161 -7.10 -2.23 -49.56
C ARG A 161 -7.89 -3.39 -50.17
N LYS A 162 -7.49 -3.90 -51.35
CA LYS A 162 -8.20 -5.01 -52.02
C LYS A 162 -7.91 -6.38 -51.40
N ALA A 163 -6.69 -6.56 -50.87
CA ALA A 163 -6.19 -7.81 -50.34
C ALA A 163 -6.18 -7.84 -48.80
N PHE A 164 -6.89 -6.92 -48.14
CA PHE A 164 -6.86 -6.69 -46.69
C PHE A 164 -6.96 -7.99 -45.88
N ASP A 165 -7.99 -8.81 -46.14
CA ASP A 165 -8.22 -10.07 -45.41
C ASP A 165 -7.12 -11.11 -45.66
N SER A 166 -6.51 -11.10 -46.85
CA SER A 166 -5.44 -12.05 -47.17
C SER A 166 -4.09 -11.63 -46.59
N VAL A 167 -3.85 -10.31 -46.48
CA VAL A 167 -2.61 -9.73 -45.96
C VAL A 167 -2.57 -9.79 -44.44
N THR A 168 -3.73 -9.65 -43.78
CA THR A 168 -3.84 -9.67 -42.31
C THR A 168 -4.06 -11.08 -41.73
N ARG A 169 -4.03 -12.13 -42.56
CA ARG A 169 -4.16 -13.53 -42.09
C ARG A 169 -3.03 -13.89 -41.13
N GLY A 170 -3.41 -14.40 -39.95
CA GLY A 170 -2.46 -14.74 -38.88
C GLY A 170 -2.16 -13.59 -37.94
N SER A 171 -2.85 -12.45 -38.08
CA SER A 171 -2.87 -11.41 -37.06
C SER A 171 -3.72 -11.82 -35.86
N LEU A 172 -3.29 -11.42 -34.66
CA LEU A 172 -4.05 -11.54 -33.40
C LEU A 172 -5.41 -10.83 -33.47
N GLU A 173 -5.55 -9.85 -34.36
CA GLU A 173 -6.77 -9.05 -34.54
C GLU A 173 -7.78 -9.70 -35.49
N THR A 174 -7.46 -10.87 -36.07
CA THR A 174 -8.37 -11.59 -36.95
C THR A 174 -9.42 -12.33 -36.11
N PRO A 175 -10.73 -12.08 -36.30
CA PRO A 175 -11.75 -12.80 -35.56
C PRO A 175 -11.67 -14.29 -35.89
N VAL A 176 -11.48 -15.13 -34.87
CA VAL A 176 -11.52 -16.58 -35.00
C VAL A 176 -12.97 -16.98 -35.30
N GLU A 177 -13.28 -17.25 -36.58
CA GLU A 177 -14.54 -17.90 -36.93
C GLU A 177 -14.54 -19.30 -36.33
N SER A 178 -15.16 -19.41 -35.15
CA SER A 178 -15.50 -20.69 -34.55
C SER A 178 -16.46 -21.38 -35.52
N ALA A 179 -15.96 -22.44 -36.17
CA ALA A 179 -16.76 -23.34 -36.97
C ALA A 179 -17.74 -24.12 -36.06
N SER A 180 -18.81 -23.46 -35.63
CA SER A 180 -19.98 -24.11 -35.04
C SER A 180 -21.02 -24.33 -36.13
N GLN A 181 -21.35 -25.60 -36.28
CA GLN A 181 -22.28 -26.20 -37.23
C GLN A 181 -23.62 -25.47 -37.32
N SER A 182 -24.14 -25.51 -38.55
CA SER A 182 -25.52 -25.24 -38.92
C SER A 182 -26.56 -25.91 -38.00
N ALA A 183 -27.36 -25.09 -37.30
CA ALA A 183 -28.69 -25.45 -36.81
C ALA A 183 -29.59 -24.20 -36.85
N PRO A 184 -30.92 -24.38 -37.00
CA PRO A 184 -31.77 -23.50 -37.80
C PRO A 184 -32.24 -22.24 -37.07
N GLN A 185 -32.69 -21.28 -37.87
CA GLN A 185 -33.40 -20.04 -37.50
C GLN A 185 -34.24 -20.19 -36.22
N ALA A 186 -33.78 -19.55 -35.14
CA ALA A 186 -34.60 -19.23 -33.98
C ALA A 186 -34.79 -17.70 -33.94
N ALA A 187 -35.81 -17.23 -34.65
CA ALA A 187 -36.46 -15.98 -34.30
C ALA A 187 -37.19 -16.20 -32.97
N ASN A 188 -36.55 -15.80 -31.84
CA ASN A 188 -37.14 -15.40 -30.54
C ASN A 188 -36.14 -15.58 -29.38
N ALA A 189 -35.06 -14.79 -29.34
CA ALA A 189 -34.13 -14.76 -28.19
C ALA A 189 -33.58 -13.35 -27.91
N GLY A 190 -34.44 -12.32 -28.00
CA GLY A 190 -34.05 -10.92 -27.81
C GLY A 190 -33.94 -10.46 -26.35
N GLU A 191 -34.56 -11.15 -25.40
CA GLU A 191 -34.76 -10.63 -24.03
C GLU A 191 -33.81 -11.27 -22.98
N GLY A 192 -33.38 -12.52 -23.16
CA GLY A 192 -32.44 -13.19 -22.24
C GLY A 192 -30.98 -12.73 -22.35
N SER A 193 -30.60 -12.00 -23.41
CA SER A 193 -29.20 -11.57 -23.63
C SER A 193 -28.82 -10.34 -22.81
N MET A 194 -29.79 -9.55 -22.34
CA MET A 194 -29.52 -8.35 -21.55
C MET A 194 -29.18 -8.69 -20.09
N LEU A 195 -29.93 -9.62 -19.47
CA LEU A 195 -29.67 -10.04 -18.09
C LEU A 195 -28.30 -10.72 -17.97
N THR A 196 -27.99 -11.64 -18.89
CA THR A 196 -26.69 -12.35 -18.92
C THR A 196 -25.49 -11.45 -19.23
N ARG A 197 -25.71 -10.29 -19.87
CA ARG A 197 -24.65 -9.32 -20.19
C ARG A 197 -24.33 -8.37 -19.04
N TYR A 198 -25.31 -8.04 -18.21
CA TYR A 198 -25.19 -7.01 -17.16
C TYR A 198 -25.42 -7.54 -15.73
N ALA A 199 -25.68 -8.84 -15.59
CA ALA A 199 -25.84 -9.49 -14.31
C ALA A 199 -25.22 -10.90 -14.32
N THR A 200 -24.76 -11.33 -13.15
CA THR A 200 -24.10 -12.62 -12.94
C THR A 200 -25.00 -13.51 -12.08
N ASP A 201 -25.21 -14.74 -12.51
CA ASP A 201 -26.05 -15.72 -11.81
C ASP A 201 -25.28 -16.36 -10.64
N PHE A 202 -25.55 -15.89 -9.43
CA PHE A 202 -24.92 -16.40 -8.20
C PHE A 202 -25.41 -17.82 -7.91
N THR A 203 -26.67 -18.14 -8.17
CA THR A 203 -27.16 -19.52 -7.97
C THR A 203 -26.47 -20.54 -8.88
N ARG A 204 -26.05 -20.14 -10.08
CA ARG A 204 -25.23 -20.99 -10.96
C ARG A 204 -23.81 -21.14 -10.45
N LEU A 205 -23.15 -20.05 -10.05
CA LEU A 205 -21.80 -20.10 -9.47
C LEU A 205 -21.75 -20.98 -8.20
N ALA A 206 -22.80 -20.91 -7.37
CA ALA A 206 -22.95 -21.78 -6.21
C ALA A 206 -23.08 -23.27 -6.58
N ARG A 207 -23.81 -23.61 -7.65
CA ARG A 207 -23.90 -25.01 -8.15
C ARG A 207 -22.58 -25.51 -8.74
N GLU A 208 -21.76 -24.61 -9.26
CA GLU A 208 -20.44 -24.90 -9.82
C GLU A 208 -19.34 -24.91 -8.74
N GLU A 209 -19.69 -24.80 -7.46
CA GLU A 209 -18.77 -24.78 -6.31
C GLU A 209 -17.68 -23.70 -6.42
N LYS A 210 -18.01 -22.56 -7.05
CA LYS A 210 -17.08 -21.45 -7.25
C LYS A 210 -17.06 -20.42 -6.12
N PHE A 211 -17.99 -20.51 -5.18
CA PHE A 211 -18.01 -19.63 -4.01
C PHE A 211 -17.28 -20.28 -2.85
N ASP A 212 -16.55 -19.43 -2.11
CA ASP A 212 -15.94 -19.80 -0.86
C ASP A 212 -17.01 -20.14 0.21
N PRO A 213 -16.68 -21.00 1.18
CA PRO A 213 -17.58 -21.32 2.28
C PRO A 213 -17.84 -20.08 3.14
N VAL A 214 -19.13 -19.72 3.29
CA VAL A 214 -19.55 -18.58 4.11
C VAL A 214 -19.81 -19.03 5.53
N LEU A 215 -18.94 -18.62 6.46
CA LEU A 215 -18.96 -19.01 7.87
C LEU A 215 -19.31 -17.85 8.80
N CYS A 216 -19.86 -18.19 9.98
CA CYS A 216 -20.18 -17.24 11.06
C CYS A 216 -21.18 -16.12 10.68
N ARG A 217 -22.03 -16.34 9.67
CA ARG A 217 -23.03 -15.37 9.18
C ARG A 217 -24.46 -15.91 9.13
N ASP A 218 -24.73 -17.04 9.79
CA ASP A 218 -26.05 -17.67 9.81
C ASP A 218 -27.18 -16.74 10.30
N PRO A 219 -27.03 -15.96 11.40
CA PRO A 219 -28.11 -15.10 11.87
C PRO A 219 -28.51 -14.02 10.87
N GLU A 220 -27.55 -13.44 10.15
CA GLU A 220 -27.80 -12.43 9.14
C GLU A 220 -28.44 -13.03 7.89
N ILE A 221 -28.01 -14.22 7.46
CA ILE A 221 -28.62 -14.97 6.35
C ILE A 221 -30.06 -15.36 6.71
N ASP A 222 -30.31 -15.87 7.91
CA ASP A 222 -31.65 -16.20 8.42
C ASP A 222 -32.55 -14.95 8.42
N GLN A 223 -32.02 -13.82 8.91
CA GLN A 223 -32.74 -12.55 8.89
C GLN A 223 -33.09 -12.10 7.45
N MET A 224 -32.18 -12.31 6.48
CA MET A 224 -32.45 -12.02 5.07
C MET A 224 -33.55 -12.92 4.50
N ILE A 225 -33.50 -14.22 4.77
CA ILE A 225 -34.53 -15.20 4.38
C ILE A 225 -35.90 -14.79 4.95
N ASP A 226 -35.94 -14.46 6.23
CA ASP A 226 -37.14 -13.99 6.91
C ASP A 226 -37.72 -12.75 6.25
N ILE A 227 -36.87 -11.77 5.90
CA ILE A 227 -37.27 -10.55 5.21
C ILE A 227 -37.83 -10.86 3.83
N LEU A 228 -37.14 -11.68 3.03
CA LEU A 228 -37.58 -12.05 1.67
C LEU A 228 -38.94 -12.77 1.67
N CYS A 229 -39.29 -13.47 2.76
CA CYS A 229 -40.56 -14.16 2.92
C CYS A 229 -41.72 -13.25 3.39
N ARG A 230 -41.45 -11.99 3.76
CA ARG A 230 -42.49 -11.04 4.23
C ARG A 230 -43.38 -10.57 3.09
N ARG A 231 -44.61 -10.17 3.44
CA ARG A 231 -45.57 -9.55 2.51
C ARG A 231 -45.29 -8.06 2.23
N ARG A 232 -44.67 -7.35 3.18
CA ARG A 232 -44.29 -5.93 3.08
C ARG A 232 -42.90 -5.76 3.66
N LYS A 233 -42.13 -4.79 3.13
CA LYS A 233 -40.70 -4.60 3.46
C LYS A 233 -39.92 -5.89 3.26
N ASN A 234 -40.05 -6.45 2.06
CA ASN A 234 -39.52 -7.75 1.67
C ASN A 234 -38.19 -7.66 0.89
N ASN A 235 -37.58 -6.48 0.88
CA ASN A 235 -36.27 -6.25 0.28
C ASN A 235 -35.27 -6.02 1.42
N PRO A 236 -34.35 -6.95 1.70
CA PRO A 236 -33.30 -6.71 2.68
C PRO A 236 -32.29 -5.70 2.13
N ILE A 237 -31.75 -4.87 3.02
CA ILE A 237 -30.58 -4.05 2.74
C ILE A 237 -29.51 -4.37 3.78
N VAL A 238 -28.41 -4.98 3.35
CA VAL A 238 -27.26 -5.30 4.17
C VAL A 238 -26.48 -4.00 4.40
N VAL A 239 -26.41 -3.59 5.67
CA VAL A 239 -25.75 -2.34 6.07
C VAL A 239 -24.59 -2.67 6.99
N GLY A 240 -23.38 -2.35 6.54
CA GLY A 240 -22.14 -2.60 7.26
C GLY A 240 -20.98 -1.83 6.66
N ASP A 241 -19.88 -1.70 7.42
CA ASP A 241 -18.66 -1.05 6.95
C ASP A 241 -18.04 -1.79 5.75
N ALA A 242 -17.03 -1.21 5.10
CA ALA A 242 -16.32 -1.92 4.04
C ALA A 242 -15.55 -3.11 4.64
N GLY A 243 -15.37 -4.21 3.90
CA GLY A 243 -14.57 -5.36 4.34
C GLY A 243 -15.23 -6.31 5.36
N VAL A 244 -16.42 -6.03 5.91
CA VAL A 244 -17.08 -6.95 6.85
C VAL A 244 -17.72 -8.18 6.20
N GLY A 245 -17.67 -8.30 4.87
CA GLY A 245 -18.23 -9.43 4.11
C GLY A 245 -19.69 -9.27 3.68
N LYS A 246 -20.11 -8.08 3.23
CA LYS A 246 -21.49 -7.83 2.76
C LYS A 246 -21.89 -8.73 1.59
N SER A 247 -21.01 -8.90 0.61
CA SER A 247 -21.21 -9.76 -0.56
C SER A 247 -21.18 -11.25 -0.17
N ALA A 248 -20.29 -11.63 0.75
CA ALA A 248 -20.23 -12.98 1.29
C ALA A 248 -21.55 -13.44 1.94
N VAL A 249 -22.27 -12.56 2.65
CA VAL A 249 -23.60 -12.92 3.20
C VAL A 249 -24.61 -13.26 2.08
N VAL A 250 -24.52 -12.58 0.94
CA VAL A 250 -25.39 -12.81 -0.22
C VAL A 250 -24.99 -14.08 -0.97
N GLU A 251 -23.69 -14.37 -1.08
CA GLU A 251 -23.17 -15.64 -1.60
C GLU A 251 -23.60 -16.81 -0.71
N GLY A 252 -23.57 -16.65 0.61
CA GLY A 252 -24.05 -17.64 1.57
C GLY A 252 -25.54 -17.93 1.42
N LEU A 253 -26.35 -16.90 1.09
CA LEU A 253 -27.75 -17.11 0.71
C LEU A 253 -27.88 -17.93 -0.57
N ALA A 254 -27.04 -17.70 -1.59
CA ALA A 254 -27.05 -18.50 -2.82
C ALA A 254 -26.71 -19.98 -2.55
N LEU A 255 -25.69 -20.24 -1.72
CA LEU A 255 -25.32 -21.60 -1.29
C LEU A 255 -26.49 -22.30 -0.60
N ARG A 256 -27.19 -21.63 0.33
CA ARG A 256 -28.37 -22.20 1.00
C ARG A 256 -29.56 -22.44 0.06
N ILE A 257 -29.79 -21.56 -0.92
CA ILE A 257 -30.83 -21.77 -1.94
C ILE A 257 -30.53 -23.06 -2.74
N VAL A 258 -29.27 -23.25 -3.14
CA VAL A 258 -28.83 -24.43 -3.90
C VAL A 258 -28.88 -25.71 -3.06
N ALA A 259 -28.46 -25.65 -1.79
CA ALA A 259 -28.53 -26.76 -0.86
C ALA A 259 -29.98 -27.15 -0.49
N GLY A 260 -30.94 -26.24 -0.69
CA GLY A 260 -32.33 -26.43 -0.26
C GLY A 260 -32.57 -26.08 1.21
N ASP A 261 -31.63 -25.41 1.88
CA ASP A 261 -31.72 -24.96 3.27
C ASP A 261 -32.46 -23.62 3.39
N VAL A 262 -33.59 -23.49 2.68
CA VAL A 262 -34.45 -22.30 2.65
C VAL A 262 -35.92 -22.71 2.67
N PRO A 263 -36.85 -21.84 3.11
CA PRO A 263 -38.28 -22.14 3.06
C PRO A 263 -38.79 -22.42 1.64
N GLU A 264 -39.87 -23.20 1.52
CA GLU A 264 -40.42 -23.66 0.23
C GLU A 264 -40.61 -22.55 -0.83
N ARG A 265 -40.92 -21.33 -0.40
CA ARG A 265 -41.11 -20.16 -1.27
C ARG A 265 -39.83 -19.70 -1.98
N LEU A 266 -38.66 -20.15 -1.53
CA LEU A 266 -37.35 -19.74 -2.02
C LEU A 266 -36.57 -20.86 -2.73
N HIS A 267 -37.04 -22.12 -2.71
CA HIS A 267 -36.34 -23.23 -3.39
C HIS A 267 -36.17 -23.02 -4.90
N SER A 268 -37.18 -22.47 -5.56
CA SER A 268 -37.19 -22.29 -7.02
C SER A 268 -36.87 -20.86 -7.45
N VAL A 269 -36.09 -20.14 -6.64
CA VAL A 269 -35.69 -18.75 -6.89
C VAL A 269 -34.24 -18.70 -7.37
N GLU A 270 -33.96 -17.83 -8.32
CA GLU A 270 -32.60 -17.55 -8.78
C GLU A 270 -32.07 -16.24 -8.18
N LEU A 271 -30.78 -16.21 -7.84
CA LEU A 271 -30.12 -15.01 -7.32
C LEU A 271 -29.16 -14.48 -8.37
N TRP A 272 -29.37 -13.23 -8.77
CA TRP A 272 -28.56 -12.56 -9.79
C TRP A 272 -27.94 -11.29 -9.23
N ALA A 273 -26.64 -11.09 -9.39
CA ALA A 273 -25.93 -9.89 -8.99
C ALA A 273 -25.79 -8.93 -10.17
N LEU A 274 -26.16 -7.66 -9.95
CA LEU A 274 -26.06 -6.61 -10.96
C LEU A 274 -24.63 -6.07 -11.06
N ASP A 275 -24.06 -6.08 -12.25
CA ASP A 275 -22.77 -5.45 -12.52
C ASP A 275 -22.96 -3.98 -12.91
N LEU A 276 -22.76 -3.10 -11.93
CA LEU A 276 -22.84 -1.65 -12.13
C LEU A 276 -21.74 -1.12 -13.06
N GLY A 277 -20.56 -1.74 -13.04
CA GLY A 277 -19.43 -1.40 -13.91
C GLY A 277 -19.75 -1.68 -15.37
N ALA A 278 -20.25 -2.87 -15.68
CA ALA A 278 -20.69 -3.23 -17.03
C ALA A 278 -21.85 -2.36 -17.54
N LEU A 279 -22.76 -1.94 -16.65
CA LEU A 279 -23.85 -1.03 -17.01
C LEU A 279 -23.35 0.38 -17.35
N GLN A 280 -22.36 0.90 -16.62
CA GLN A 280 -21.77 2.22 -16.82
C GLN A 280 -20.74 2.24 -17.96
N ALA A 281 -20.03 1.13 -18.19
CA ALA A 281 -19.03 1.00 -19.23
C ALA A 281 -19.65 1.31 -20.62
N GLY A 282 -19.12 2.34 -21.28
CA GLY A 282 -19.59 2.78 -22.59
C GLY A 282 -20.98 3.44 -22.61
N ALA A 283 -21.57 3.80 -21.46
CA ALA A 283 -22.77 4.63 -21.40
C ALA A 283 -22.39 6.12 -21.32
N SER A 284 -22.12 6.74 -22.47
CA SER A 284 -21.69 8.16 -22.54
C SER A 284 -22.84 9.15 -22.35
N VAL A 285 -24.10 8.70 -22.44
CA VAL A 285 -25.31 9.51 -22.27
C VAL A 285 -26.17 8.92 -21.16
N LYS A 286 -26.61 9.76 -20.19
CA LYS A 286 -27.47 9.38 -19.05
C LYS A 286 -28.64 8.46 -19.42
N GLY A 287 -29.26 8.70 -20.58
CA GLY A 287 -30.39 7.90 -21.08
C GLY A 287 -30.04 6.47 -21.52
N GLU A 288 -28.80 6.19 -21.89
CA GLU A 288 -28.39 4.83 -22.28
C GLU A 288 -28.25 3.92 -21.07
N PHE A 289 -27.62 4.41 -20.00
CA PHE A 289 -27.55 3.71 -18.72
C PHE A 289 -28.96 3.41 -18.19
N GLU A 290 -29.85 4.40 -18.18
CA GLU A 290 -31.25 4.24 -17.78
C GLU A 290 -31.98 3.21 -18.65
N LYS A 291 -31.73 3.19 -19.97
CA LYS A 291 -32.30 2.20 -20.89
C LYS A 291 -31.80 0.79 -20.61
N ARG A 292 -30.50 0.62 -20.35
CA ARG A 292 -29.90 -0.69 -20.00
C ARG A 292 -30.48 -1.21 -18.69
N LEU A 293 -30.53 -0.37 -17.65
CA LEU A 293 -31.09 -0.73 -16.35
C LEU A 293 -32.58 -1.08 -16.47
N LYS A 294 -33.35 -0.32 -17.24
CA LYS A 294 -34.76 -0.63 -17.51
C LYS A 294 -34.92 -1.99 -18.21
N GLY A 295 -34.06 -2.29 -19.18
CA GLY A 295 -34.04 -3.59 -19.85
C GLY A 295 -33.75 -4.75 -18.89
N VAL A 296 -32.83 -4.56 -17.93
CA VAL A 296 -32.57 -5.57 -16.88
C VAL A 296 -33.80 -5.76 -15.98
N ILE A 297 -34.45 -4.68 -15.57
CA ILE A 297 -35.67 -4.75 -14.72
C ILE A 297 -36.81 -5.47 -15.46
N GLU A 298 -37.00 -5.20 -16.75
CA GLU A 298 -37.99 -5.88 -17.59
C GLU A 298 -37.67 -7.37 -17.74
N ALA A 299 -36.40 -7.72 -18.02
CA ALA A 299 -35.97 -9.11 -18.10
C ALA A 299 -36.18 -9.90 -16.78
N VAL A 300 -35.93 -9.26 -15.62
CA VAL A 300 -36.20 -9.86 -14.30
C VAL A 300 -37.70 -10.07 -14.07
N LYS A 301 -38.53 -9.13 -14.54
CA LYS A 301 -39.99 -9.20 -14.38
C LYS A 301 -40.63 -10.28 -15.24
N ASP A 302 -40.16 -10.42 -16.48
CA ASP A 302 -40.73 -11.34 -17.46
C ASP A 302 -40.14 -12.75 -17.37
N SER A 303 -39.20 -12.98 -16.44
CA SER A 303 -38.61 -14.29 -16.20
C SER A 303 -39.65 -15.32 -15.71
N PRO A 304 -39.63 -16.55 -16.27
CA PRO A 304 -40.51 -17.63 -15.81
C PRO A 304 -40.15 -18.13 -14.41
N THR A 305 -38.88 -18.04 -14.04
CA THR A 305 -38.38 -18.30 -12.69
C THR A 305 -38.31 -17.00 -11.90
N PRO A 306 -38.79 -16.96 -10.63
CA PRO A 306 -38.67 -15.77 -9.81
C PRO A 306 -37.20 -15.46 -9.54
N ILE A 307 -36.77 -14.25 -9.89
CA ILE A 307 -35.39 -13.77 -9.70
C ILE A 307 -35.34 -12.78 -8.54
N ILE A 308 -34.33 -12.92 -7.68
CA ILE A 308 -33.89 -11.91 -6.72
C ILE A 308 -32.68 -11.20 -7.31
N LEU A 309 -32.74 -9.86 -7.37
CA LEU A 309 -31.65 -9.03 -7.86
C LEU A 309 -30.82 -8.49 -6.69
N PHE A 310 -29.54 -8.86 -6.62
CA PHE A 310 -28.56 -8.28 -5.73
C PHE A 310 -27.92 -7.04 -6.37
N ILE A 311 -27.86 -5.95 -5.60
CA ILE A 311 -27.23 -4.69 -6.00
C ILE A 311 -26.21 -4.34 -4.93
N ASP A 312 -24.93 -4.53 -5.25
CA ASP A 312 -23.85 -4.01 -4.41
C ASP A 312 -23.73 -2.50 -4.55
N GLU A 313 -23.24 -1.84 -3.51
CA GLU A 313 -23.09 -0.39 -3.42
C GLU A 313 -24.34 0.38 -3.89
N ALA A 314 -25.53 -0.05 -3.45
CA ALA A 314 -26.81 0.45 -3.98
C ALA A 314 -27.01 1.97 -3.84
N HIS A 315 -26.22 2.63 -2.99
CA HIS A 315 -26.17 4.09 -2.88
C HIS A 315 -25.65 4.78 -4.15
N THR A 316 -24.85 4.13 -4.99
CA THR A 316 -24.37 4.69 -6.27
C THR A 316 -25.52 4.97 -7.23
N LEU A 317 -26.55 4.10 -7.24
CA LEU A 317 -27.77 4.25 -8.04
C LEU A 317 -28.71 5.34 -7.51
N ILE A 318 -28.66 5.66 -6.22
CA ILE A 318 -29.63 6.54 -5.54
C ILE A 318 -29.03 7.92 -5.23
N GLY A 319 -27.75 7.95 -4.87
CA GLY A 319 -27.06 9.13 -4.37
C GLY A 319 -26.44 10.03 -5.44
N ALA A 320 -26.36 9.56 -6.69
CA ALA A 320 -25.86 10.35 -7.82
C ALA A 320 -26.78 11.54 -8.17
N GLY A 321 -28.05 11.54 -7.74
CA GLY A 321 -29.02 12.58 -8.13
C GLY A 321 -28.81 13.99 -7.59
N ASN A 322 -27.92 14.21 -6.60
CA ASN A 322 -27.74 15.52 -5.96
C ASN A 322 -26.57 16.37 -6.51
N SER A 323 -25.74 15.80 -7.39
CA SER A 323 -24.68 16.53 -8.10
C SER A 323 -25.18 16.83 -9.50
N GLU A 324 -24.95 18.05 -10.03
CA GLU A 324 -25.21 18.38 -11.44
C GLU A 324 -24.41 17.43 -12.34
N GLY A 325 -25.02 16.30 -12.74
CA GLY A 325 -24.39 15.29 -13.61
C GLY A 325 -24.64 13.83 -13.25
N GLY A 326 -25.17 13.48 -12.08
CA GLY A 326 -25.37 12.06 -11.73
C GLY A 326 -26.66 11.42 -12.27
N SER A 327 -26.61 10.09 -12.46
CA SER A 327 -27.74 9.28 -12.93
C SER A 327 -28.86 9.19 -11.87
N ASP A 328 -30.12 9.23 -12.28
CA ASP A 328 -31.27 9.20 -11.36
C ASP A 328 -32.02 7.86 -11.46
N ALA A 329 -31.28 6.77 -11.26
CA ALA A 329 -31.80 5.40 -11.36
C ALA A 329 -32.82 5.07 -10.26
N ALA A 330 -32.81 5.81 -9.15
CA ALA A 330 -33.80 5.66 -8.08
C ALA A 330 -35.25 5.79 -8.59
N ASN A 331 -35.49 6.69 -9.55
CA ASN A 331 -36.82 6.88 -10.12
C ASN A 331 -37.30 5.71 -10.98
N LEU A 332 -36.39 4.89 -11.52
CA LEU A 332 -36.74 3.67 -12.26
C LEU A 332 -37.04 2.49 -11.33
N LEU A 333 -36.33 2.40 -10.20
CA LEU A 333 -36.49 1.30 -9.23
C LEU A 333 -37.74 1.48 -8.36
N LYS A 334 -38.05 2.72 -7.94
CA LYS A 334 -39.17 3.03 -7.02
C LYS A 334 -40.51 2.41 -7.45
N PRO A 335 -40.97 2.51 -8.72
CA PRO A 335 -42.23 1.91 -9.13
C PRO A 335 -42.24 0.38 -9.07
N ALA A 336 -41.16 -0.27 -9.51
CA ALA A 336 -41.04 -1.73 -9.52
C ALA A 336 -41.01 -2.31 -8.10
N LEU A 337 -40.25 -1.67 -7.21
CA LEU A 337 -40.20 -1.99 -5.77
C LEU A 337 -41.55 -1.71 -5.08
N ALA A 338 -42.26 -0.65 -5.49
CA ALA A 338 -43.54 -0.29 -4.90
C ALA A 338 -44.67 -1.28 -5.21
N ARG A 339 -44.66 -1.84 -6.42
CA ARG A 339 -45.62 -2.85 -6.87
C ARG A 339 -45.27 -4.28 -6.40
N GLY A 340 -44.08 -4.48 -5.86
CA GLY A 340 -43.59 -5.80 -5.44
C GLY A 340 -43.27 -6.72 -6.61
N GLU A 341 -43.12 -6.14 -7.82
CA GLU A 341 -42.74 -6.84 -9.05
C GLU A 341 -41.25 -7.18 -9.08
N LEU A 342 -40.43 -6.46 -8.30
CA LEU A 342 -39.00 -6.65 -8.19
C LEU A 342 -38.63 -6.95 -6.73
N ARG A 343 -37.96 -8.09 -6.49
CA ARG A 343 -37.34 -8.44 -5.20
C ARG A 343 -35.86 -8.10 -5.28
N THR A 344 -35.38 -7.32 -4.32
CA THR A 344 -33.99 -6.86 -4.30
C THR A 344 -33.31 -7.10 -2.97
N ILE A 345 -32.04 -7.47 -3.05
CA ILE A 345 -31.09 -7.41 -1.94
C ILE A 345 -30.14 -6.26 -2.27
N ALA A 346 -29.96 -5.33 -1.35
CA ALA A 346 -29.04 -4.21 -1.53
C ALA A 346 -27.91 -4.26 -0.49
N ALA A 347 -26.70 -3.81 -0.83
CA ALA A 347 -25.61 -3.61 0.12
C ALA A 347 -25.11 -2.16 0.11
N THR A 348 -24.81 -1.60 1.29
CA THR A 348 -24.30 -0.22 1.45
C THR A 348 -23.65 -0.02 2.82
N THR A 349 -22.96 1.11 3.04
CA THR A 349 -22.45 1.48 4.37
C THR A 349 -23.50 2.18 5.23
N TRP A 350 -23.32 2.20 6.55
CA TRP A 350 -24.21 2.92 7.47
C TRP A 350 -24.34 4.41 7.14
N ARG A 351 -23.23 5.03 6.73
CA ARG A 351 -23.16 6.44 6.36
C ARG A 351 -24.04 6.74 5.14
N GLU A 352 -23.94 5.91 4.11
CA GLU A 352 -24.75 6.02 2.90
C GLU A 352 -26.21 5.69 3.14
N TYR A 353 -26.50 4.67 3.94
CA TYR A 353 -27.88 4.31 4.32
C TYR A 353 -28.61 5.50 4.95
N LYS A 354 -28.01 6.14 5.96
CA LYS A 354 -28.57 7.32 6.61
C LYS A 354 -28.71 8.51 5.65
N LYS A 355 -27.76 8.68 4.74
CA LYS A 355 -27.73 9.82 3.80
C LYS A 355 -28.77 9.69 2.69
N TYR A 356 -28.95 8.49 2.13
CA TYR A 356 -29.69 8.27 0.88
C TYR A 356 -30.96 7.44 1.04
N PHE A 357 -30.98 6.42 1.89
CA PHE A 357 -32.13 5.52 2.04
C PHE A 357 -33.10 5.96 3.14
N GLU A 358 -32.59 6.35 4.31
CA GLU A 358 -33.42 6.75 5.45
C GLU A 358 -34.15 8.08 5.18
N LYS A 359 -33.51 9.00 4.46
CA LYS A 359 -34.11 10.28 4.06
C LYS A 359 -35.23 10.13 3.02
N ASP A 360 -35.26 9.06 2.24
CA ASP A 360 -36.29 8.82 1.22
C ASP A 360 -37.45 7.97 1.78
N PRO A 361 -38.67 8.54 1.94
CA PRO A 361 -39.82 7.81 2.46
C PRO A 361 -40.29 6.66 1.57
N ALA A 362 -40.02 6.68 0.27
CA ALA A 362 -40.42 5.62 -0.65
C ALA A 362 -39.54 4.38 -0.49
N LEU A 363 -38.22 4.57 -0.35
CA LEU A 363 -37.25 3.48 -0.20
C LEU A 363 -37.28 2.88 1.21
N SER A 364 -37.32 3.71 2.26
CA SER A 364 -37.41 3.24 3.67
C SER A 364 -38.67 2.41 3.98
N ARG A 365 -39.73 2.56 3.18
CA ARG A 365 -40.95 1.74 3.28
C ARG A 365 -40.88 0.39 2.55
N ARG A 366 -39.80 0.14 1.80
CA ARG A 366 -39.62 -1.07 0.98
C ARG A 366 -38.41 -1.89 1.39
N PHE A 367 -37.35 -1.23 1.86
CA PHE A 367 -36.18 -1.90 2.38
C PHE A 367 -36.26 -2.12 3.91
N GLN A 368 -35.70 -3.23 4.36
CA GLN A 368 -35.50 -3.55 5.77
C GLN A 368 -34.00 -3.72 6.04
N PRO A 369 -33.39 -2.93 6.95
CA PRO A 369 -31.97 -3.05 7.23
C PRO A 369 -31.65 -4.36 7.95
N VAL A 370 -30.58 -5.02 7.49
CA VAL A 370 -29.87 -6.15 8.10
C VAL A 370 -28.50 -5.59 8.48
N ALA A 371 -28.27 -5.41 9.78
CA ALA A 371 -27.04 -4.83 10.28
C ALA A 371 -25.93 -5.87 10.29
N LEU A 372 -24.86 -5.62 9.55
CA LEU A 372 -23.68 -6.49 9.50
C LEU A 372 -22.54 -5.84 10.29
N GLY A 373 -22.19 -6.45 11.42
CA GLY A 373 -21.06 -6.02 12.24
C GLY A 373 -19.75 -6.67 11.80
N GLU A 374 -18.64 -6.03 12.18
CA GLU A 374 -17.31 -6.65 12.15
C GLU A 374 -17.34 -7.93 13.02
N PRO A 375 -16.87 -9.08 12.51
CA PRO A 375 -16.81 -10.30 13.30
C PRO A 375 -15.78 -10.14 14.42
N THR A 376 -15.99 -10.86 15.51
CA THR A 376 -14.99 -10.97 16.58
C THR A 376 -13.71 -11.65 16.09
N THR A 377 -12.59 -11.46 16.79
CA THR A 377 -11.33 -12.14 16.46
C THR A 377 -11.49 -13.65 16.43
N GLU A 378 -12.23 -14.25 17.38
CA GLU A 378 -12.53 -15.68 17.40
C GLU A 378 -13.33 -16.13 16.16
N GLN A 379 -14.37 -15.38 15.78
CA GLN A 379 -15.15 -15.65 14.57
C GLN A 379 -14.29 -15.51 13.30
N ALA A 380 -13.42 -14.50 13.24
CA ALA A 380 -12.49 -14.32 12.12
C ALA A 380 -11.55 -15.52 11.98
N VAL A 381 -11.04 -16.08 13.08
CA VAL A 381 -10.24 -17.32 13.04
C VAL A 381 -11.05 -18.49 12.45
N HIS A 382 -12.32 -18.64 12.82
CA HIS A 382 -13.18 -19.67 12.23
C HIS A 382 -13.41 -19.47 10.73
N ILE A 383 -13.61 -18.22 10.28
CA ILE A 383 -13.70 -17.88 8.85
C ILE A 383 -12.41 -18.28 8.13
N LEU A 384 -11.25 -17.89 8.65
CA LEU A 384 -9.95 -18.22 8.05
C LEU A 384 -9.69 -19.73 8.01
N ARG A 385 -10.14 -20.51 9.02
CA ARG A 385 -10.07 -21.97 8.99
C ARG A 385 -10.91 -22.59 7.86
N GLY A 386 -12.05 -22.00 7.53
CA GLY A 386 -12.85 -22.43 6.38
C GLY A 386 -12.20 -22.11 5.04
N LEU A 387 -11.51 -20.97 4.96
CA LEU A 387 -10.81 -20.54 3.75
C LEU A 387 -9.43 -21.19 3.58
N ARG A 388 -8.87 -21.79 4.64
CA ARG A 388 -7.55 -22.42 4.63
C ARG A 388 -7.34 -23.35 3.42
N PRO A 389 -8.21 -24.35 3.13
CA PRO A 389 -7.98 -25.26 2.01
C PRO A 389 -7.95 -24.55 0.65
N VAL A 390 -8.70 -23.46 0.50
CA VAL A 390 -8.73 -22.67 -0.74
C VAL A 390 -7.38 -22.01 -0.98
N TYR A 391 -6.80 -21.37 0.04
CA TYR A 391 -5.50 -20.72 -0.06
C TYR A 391 -4.32 -21.71 -0.11
N GLU A 392 -4.40 -22.83 0.61
CA GLU A 392 -3.40 -23.90 0.53
C GLU A 392 -3.31 -24.45 -0.90
N ASN A 393 -4.45 -24.71 -1.55
CA ASN A 393 -4.51 -25.18 -2.93
C ASN A 393 -4.09 -24.11 -3.95
N ALA A 394 -4.49 -22.85 -3.75
CA ALA A 394 -4.15 -21.76 -4.67
C ALA A 394 -2.65 -21.46 -4.70
N HIS A 395 -2.01 -21.45 -3.53
CA HIS A 395 -0.58 -21.09 -3.40
C HIS A 395 0.36 -22.29 -3.31
N GLN A 396 -0.17 -23.52 -3.19
CA GLN A 396 0.60 -24.75 -2.98
C GLN A 396 1.50 -24.66 -1.74
N VAL A 397 0.94 -24.19 -0.62
CA VAL A 397 1.62 -24.04 0.67
C VAL A 397 0.79 -24.63 1.80
N LEU A 398 1.42 -24.99 2.91
CA LEU A 398 0.73 -25.41 4.12
C LEU A 398 0.56 -24.23 5.07
N ILE A 399 -0.62 -24.09 5.68
CA ILE A 399 -0.94 -23.00 6.60
C ILE A 399 -1.23 -23.58 7.99
N ASP A 400 -0.50 -23.11 9.01
CA ASP A 400 -0.70 -23.57 10.39
C ASP A 400 -1.87 -22.84 11.09
N ASP A 401 -2.50 -23.49 12.07
CA ASP A 401 -3.57 -22.88 12.88
C ASP A 401 -3.06 -21.66 13.67
N SER A 402 -1.77 -21.67 14.05
CA SER A 402 -1.13 -20.52 14.68
C SER A 402 -1.08 -19.29 13.77
N ALA A 403 -0.87 -19.48 12.46
CA ALA A 403 -0.90 -18.40 11.48
C ALA A 403 -2.30 -17.80 11.33
N LEU A 404 -3.35 -18.63 11.32
CA LEU A 404 -4.73 -18.15 11.23
C LEU A 404 -5.11 -17.29 12.45
N LYS A 405 -4.72 -17.75 13.65
CA LYS A 405 -4.88 -16.97 14.91
C LYS A 405 -4.11 -15.66 14.85
N ALA A 406 -2.84 -15.72 14.47
CA ALA A 406 -1.99 -14.55 14.32
C ALA A 406 -2.56 -13.56 13.30
N ALA A 407 -3.06 -14.04 12.15
CA ALA A 407 -3.63 -13.20 11.11
C ALA A 407 -4.84 -12.43 11.63
N ALA A 408 -5.73 -13.08 12.37
CA ALA A 408 -6.88 -12.41 12.98
C ALA A 408 -6.47 -11.43 14.11
N GLU A 409 -5.67 -11.88 15.08
CA GLU A 409 -5.30 -11.09 16.26
C GLU A 409 -4.39 -9.91 15.91
N LEU A 410 -3.35 -10.13 15.11
CA LEU A 410 -2.39 -9.10 14.75
C LEU A 410 -3.01 -8.11 13.74
N SER A 411 -3.79 -8.56 12.75
CA SER A 411 -4.47 -7.61 11.86
C SER A 411 -5.51 -6.77 12.61
N ALA A 412 -6.22 -7.35 13.60
CA ALA A 412 -7.12 -6.60 14.47
C ALA A 412 -6.38 -5.52 15.26
N ARG A 413 -5.17 -5.83 15.75
CA ARG A 413 -4.40 -4.98 16.64
C ARG A 413 -3.56 -3.91 15.92
N TYR A 414 -2.99 -4.23 14.76
CA TYR A 414 -2.00 -3.39 14.06
C TYR A 414 -2.53 -2.70 12.81
N ILE A 415 -3.54 -3.26 12.12
CA ILE A 415 -4.10 -2.68 10.89
C ILE A 415 -5.37 -1.90 11.24
N ALA A 416 -5.22 -0.59 11.40
CA ALA A 416 -6.30 0.35 11.67
C ALA A 416 -6.98 0.82 10.37
N GLY A 417 -8.26 1.21 10.46
CA GLY A 417 -9.03 1.74 9.33
C GLY A 417 -9.58 0.68 8.36
N ARG A 418 -9.19 -0.59 8.51
CA ARG A 418 -9.75 -1.77 7.84
C ARG A 418 -10.42 -2.70 8.84
N GLN A 419 -11.36 -3.51 8.36
CA GLN A 419 -12.25 -4.33 9.17
C GLN A 419 -11.96 -5.81 8.96
N LEU A 420 -12.19 -6.62 10.00
CA LEU A 420 -12.28 -8.08 9.85
C LEU A 420 -13.55 -8.46 9.06
N PRO A 421 -13.54 -9.59 8.32
CA PRO A 421 -12.43 -10.52 8.14
C PRO A 421 -11.44 -10.13 7.03
N ASP A 422 -11.81 -9.18 6.17
CA ASP A 422 -11.06 -8.76 4.96
C ASP A 422 -9.56 -8.51 5.22
N LYS A 423 -9.22 -7.69 6.21
CA LYS A 423 -7.80 -7.43 6.53
C LYS A 423 -7.00 -8.66 6.94
N ALA A 424 -7.64 -9.66 7.56
CA ALA A 424 -6.96 -10.87 7.99
C ALA A 424 -6.78 -11.84 6.82
N ILE A 425 -7.76 -11.87 5.91
CA ILE A 425 -7.71 -12.63 4.66
C ILE A 425 -6.56 -12.12 3.79
N ASP A 426 -6.46 -10.81 3.55
CA ASP A 426 -5.39 -10.26 2.71
C ASP A 426 -3.98 -10.52 3.29
N VAL A 427 -3.85 -10.42 4.62
CA VAL A 427 -2.57 -10.72 5.30
C VAL A 427 -2.19 -12.18 5.10
N LEU A 428 -3.15 -13.10 5.25
CA LEU A 428 -2.94 -14.53 5.04
C LEU A 428 -2.59 -14.84 3.59
N ASP A 429 -3.29 -14.24 2.63
CA ASP A 429 -3.06 -14.40 1.19
C ASP A 429 -1.65 -13.93 0.80
N THR A 430 -1.26 -12.74 1.27
CA THR A 430 0.07 -12.17 1.03
C THR A 430 1.18 -13.02 1.65
N ALA A 431 0.96 -13.55 2.85
CA ALA A 431 1.92 -14.45 3.51
C ALA A 431 2.05 -15.78 2.74
N SER A 432 0.93 -16.34 2.27
CA SER A 432 0.89 -17.57 1.49
C SER A 432 1.62 -17.41 0.16
N ALA A 433 1.37 -16.31 -0.56
CA ALA A 433 2.06 -15.97 -1.80
C ALA A 433 3.57 -15.80 -1.59
N ARG A 434 3.99 -15.17 -0.48
CA ARG A 434 5.42 -14.99 -0.15
C ARG A 434 6.11 -16.33 0.12
N VAL A 435 5.49 -17.22 0.89
CA VAL A 435 6.05 -18.55 1.18
C VAL A 435 6.16 -19.38 -0.11
N SER A 436 5.17 -19.30 -1.00
CA SER A 436 5.21 -19.96 -2.31
C SER A 436 6.41 -19.49 -3.15
N LEU A 437 6.68 -18.18 -3.16
CA LEU A 437 7.81 -17.59 -3.90
C LEU A 437 9.20 -17.87 -3.28
N ASN A 438 9.29 -18.19 -1.98
CA ASN A 438 10.56 -18.42 -1.28
C ASN A 438 11.34 -19.63 -1.80
N LEU A 439 10.66 -20.60 -2.42
CA LEU A 439 11.31 -21.78 -3.01
C LEU A 439 11.98 -21.48 -4.36
N THR A 440 11.42 -20.53 -5.12
CA THR A 440 11.89 -20.19 -6.46
C THR A 440 12.79 -18.95 -6.49
N THR A 441 12.67 -18.09 -5.49
CA THR A 441 13.29 -16.74 -5.49
C THR A 441 14.28 -16.61 -4.35
N PRO A 442 15.45 -15.96 -4.57
CA PRO A 442 16.39 -15.68 -3.50
C PRO A 442 15.78 -14.74 -2.44
N PRO A 443 16.20 -14.84 -1.16
CA PRO A 443 15.70 -13.99 -0.09
C PRO A 443 16.05 -12.52 -0.33
N ARG A 444 15.21 -11.61 0.19
CA ARG A 444 15.36 -10.15 -0.01
C ARG A 444 16.75 -9.65 0.36
N ARG A 445 17.32 -10.14 1.46
CA ARG A 445 18.68 -9.77 1.91
C ARG A 445 19.74 -10.14 0.87
N LEU A 446 19.72 -11.36 0.34
CA LEU A 446 20.65 -11.79 -0.71
C LEU A 446 20.48 -10.95 -1.98
N SER A 447 19.24 -10.66 -2.38
CA SER A 447 18.98 -9.78 -3.52
C SER A 447 19.51 -8.35 -3.30
N HIS A 448 19.40 -7.82 -2.09
CA HIS A 448 19.91 -6.49 -1.74
C HIS A 448 21.44 -6.44 -1.77
N VAL A 449 22.10 -7.41 -1.10
CA VAL A 449 23.57 -7.54 -1.09
C VAL A 449 24.10 -7.69 -2.52
N ARG A 450 23.48 -8.53 -3.36
CA ARG A 450 23.86 -8.66 -4.78
C ARG A 450 23.72 -7.36 -5.57
N SER A 451 22.67 -6.58 -5.31
CA SER A 451 22.44 -5.29 -5.97
C SER A 451 23.50 -4.27 -5.55
N GLU A 452 23.80 -4.18 -4.26
CA GLU A 452 24.84 -3.29 -3.71
C GLU A 452 26.23 -3.68 -4.22
N LEU A 453 26.53 -4.98 -4.23
CA LEU A 453 27.76 -5.52 -4.78
C LEU A 453 27.90 -5.19 -6.28
N HIS A 454 26.82 -5.27 -7.06
CA HIS A 454 26.84 -4.86 -8.47
C HIS A 454 27.13 -3.36 -8.63
N GLN A 455 26.51 -2.50 -7.80
CA GLN A 455 26.76 -1.06 -7.81
C GLN A 455 28.23 -0.73 -7.46
N LEU A 456 28.77 -1.36 -6.41
CA LEU A 456 30.14 -1.14 -5.97
C LEU A 456 31.17 -1.69 -6.98
N LYS A 457 30.90 -2.83 -7.63
CA LYS A 457 31.76 -3.34 -8.71
C LYS A 457 31.78 -2.38 -9.91
N MET A 458 30.64 -1.80 -10.28
CA MET A 458 30.60 -0.77 -11.32
C MET A 458 31.40 0.48 -10.92
N GLU A 459 31.30 0.93 -9.66
CA GLU A 459 32.12 2.04 -9.13
C GLU A 459 33.61 1.70 -9.19
N GLN A 460 33.99 0.49 -8.75
CA GLN A 460 35.36 -0.02 -8.78
C GLN A 460 35.93 -0.07 -10.21
N ASP A 461 35.16 -0.58 -11.17
CA ASP A 461 35.55 -0.64 -12.59
C ASP A 461 35.77 0.76 -13.17
N LEU A 462 34.90 1.71 -12.83
CA LEU A 462 35.01 3.09 -13.28
C LEU A 462 36.25 3.77 -12.70
N LEU A 463 36.47 3.65 -11.39
CA LEU A 463 37.63 4.22 -10.71
C LEU A 463 38.95 3.60 -11.21
N SER A 464 38.98 2.28 -11.39
CA SER A 464 40.13 1.55 -11.94
C SER A 464 40.44 2.01 -13.37
N ARG A 465 39.39 2.20 -14.19
CA ARG A 465 39.54 2.72 -15.56
C ARG A 465 40.06 4.16 -15.56
N GLN A 466 39.61 5.02 -14.66
CA GLN A 466 40.12 6.40 -14.53
C GLN A 466 41.61 6.41 -14.18
N GLN A 467 42.02 5.54 -13.25
CA GLN A 467 43.42 5.36 -12.86
C GLN A 467 44.28 4.90 -14.05
N GLN A 468 43.79 3.93 -14.84
CA GLN A 468 44.46 3.47 -16.07
C GLN A 468 44.57 4.56 -17.14
N LEU A 469 43.59 5.46 -17.22
CA LEU A 469 43.59 6.60 -18.14
C LEU A 469 44.44 7.78 -17.64
N GLY A 470 45.08 7.67 -16.48
CA GLY A 470 45.88 8.73 -15.88
C GLY A 470 45.07 9.94 -15.40
N GLN A 471 43.77 9.77 -15.18
CA GLN A 471 42.91 10.77 -14.54
C GLN A 471 43.08 10.66 -13.02
N GLY A 472 42.87 11.75 -12.29
CA GLY A 472 42.97 11.77 -10.82
C GLY A 472 41.89 10.86 -10.20
N ALA A 473 42.21 9.58 -10.04
CA ALA A 473 41.41 8.62 -9.30
C ALA A 473 41.73 8.77 -7.81
N ASP A 474 40.70 8.75 -6.97
CA ASP A 474 40.86 8.74 -5.52
C ASP A 474 41.24 7.32 -5.08
N ASP A 475 42.54 7.09 -4.90
CA ASP A 475 43.10 5.79 -4.53
C ASP A 475 42.58 5.30 -3.15
N GLU A 476 42.25 6.20 -2.22
CA GLU A 476 41.67 5.86 -0.93
C GLU A 476 40.24 5.35 -1.11
N ARG A 477 39.44 6.01 -1.97
CA ARG A 477 38.09 5.53 -2.31
C ARG A 477 38.11 4.19 -3.01
N LEU A 478 39.06 3.96 -3.92
CA LEU A 478 39.20 2.68 -4.62
C LEU A 478 39.52 1.54 -3.64
N GLN A 479 40.43 1.76 -2.68
CA GLN A 479 40.73 0.79 -1.62
C GLN A 479 39.52 0.55 -0.70
N ALA A 480 38.80 1.61 -0.32
CA ALA A 480 37.61 1.49 0.52
C ALA A 480 36.47 0.72 -0.19
N VAL A 481 36.26 0.97 -1.48
CA VAL A 481 35.28 0.24 -2.30
C VAL A 481 35.71 -1.22 -2.45
N ALA A 482 36.98 -1.49 -2.76
CA ALA A 482 37.49 -2.86 -2.87
C ALA A 482 37.28 -3.66 -1.58
N GLY A 483 37.63 -3.08 -0.41
CA GLY A 483 37.40 -3.74 0.88
C GLY A 483 35.92 -4.00 1.17
N LYS A 484 35.02 -3.09 0.78
CA LYS A 484 33.57 -3.32 0.90
C LYS A 484 33.06 -4.39 -0.05
N VAL A 485 33.57 -4.46 -1.28
CA VAL A 485 33.21 -5.51 -2.25
C VAL A 485 33.61 -6.87 -1.70
N ASP A 486 34.82 -7.01 -1.17
CA ASP A 486 35.29 -8.28 -0.60
C ASP A 486 34.41 -8.72 0.58
N MET A 487 34.10 -7.80 1.52
CA MET A 487 33.20 -8.10 2.65
C MET A 487 31.79 -8.49 2.20
N LEU A 488 31.16 -7.72 1.29
CA LEU A 488 29.82 -8.02 0.81
C LEU A 488 29.77 -9.29 -0.04
N GLN A 489 30.86 -9.63 -0.71
CA GLN A 489 30.96 -10.86 -1.48
C GLN A 489 31.05 -12.08 -0.55
N GLU A 490 31.86 -12.02 0.50
CA GLU A 490 31.88 -13.06 1.55
C GLU A 490 30.50 -13.21 2.21
N GLU A 491 29.81 -12.10 2.50
CA GLU A 491 28.44 -12.14 3.04
C GLU A 491 27.45 -12.79 2.06
N ALA A 492 27.51 -12.43 0.77
CA ALA A 492 26.64 -12.99 -0.26
C ALA A 492 26.83 -14.50 -0.41
N GLU A 493 28.08 -14.97 -0.46
CA GLU A 493 28.41 -16.40 -0.57
C GLU A 493 27.91 -17.17 0.66
N ALA A 494 28.14 -16.64 1.87
CA ALA A 494 27.67 -17.26 3.11
C ALA A 494 26.13 -17.28 3.25
N LEU A 495 25.43 -16.29 2.70
CA LEU A 495 23.96 -16.25 2.66
C LEU A 495 23.39 -17.20 1.61
N GLU A 496 24.05 -17.32 0.46
CA GLU A 496 23.65 -18.22 -0.63
C GLU A 496 23.77 -19.68 -0.21
N GLU A 497 24.88 -20.09 0.40
CA GLU A 497 25.07 -21.46 0.92
C GLU A 497 24.01 -21.82 1.97
N ARG A 498 23.73 -20.89 2.90
CA ARG A 498 22.67 -21.06 3.90
C ARG A 498 21.28 -21.18 3.27
N TRP A 499 20.99 -20.35 2.27
CA TRP A 499 19.72 -20.39 1.55
C TRP A 499 19.53 -21.71 0.81
N GLU A 500 20.54 -22.19 0.08
CA GLU A 500 20.46 -23.46 -0.65
C GLU A 500 20.24 -24.65 0.30
N THR A 501 20.99 -24.70 1.41
CA THR A 501 20.85 -25.74 2.43
C THR A 501 19.44 -25.75 3.04
N GLN A 502 18.92 -24.58 3.43
CA GLN A 502 17.56 -24.48 3.97
C GLN A 502 16.51 -24.85 2.91
N ARG A 503 16.68 -24.40 1.65
CA ARG A 503 15.74 -24.69 0.56
C ARG A 503 15.63 -26.19 0.30
N GLU A 504 16.75 -26.92 0.28
CA GLU A 504 16.74 -28.38 0.08
C GLU A 504 16.02 -29.12 1.20
N LEU A 505 16.27 -28.74 2.46
CA LEU A 505 15.60 -29.32 3.62
C LEU A 505 14.09 -29.03 3.62
N VAL A 506 13.70 -27.79 3.31
CA VAL A 506 12.29 -27.40 3.18
C VAL A 506 11.60 -28.18 2.07
N ALA A 507 12.23 -28.30 0.89
CA ALA A 507 11.65 -29.04 -0.23
C ALA A 507 11.41 -30.53 0.12
N LYS A 508 12.36 -31.16 0.82
CA LYS A 508 12.19 -32.53 1.34
C LYS A 508 11.07 -32.61 2.36
N LEU A 509 10.98 -31.65 3.28
CA LEU A 509 9.94 -31.61 4.32
C LEU A 509 8.54 -31.44 3.72
N ILE A 510 8.38 -30.58 2.71
CA ILE A 510 7.11 -30.40 1.99
C ILE A 510 6.71 -31.71 1.30
N ALA A 511 7.63 -32.35 0.56
CA ALA A 511 7.35 -33.60 -0.14
C ALA A 511 6.92 -34.74 0.82
N VAL A 512 7.58 -34.88 1.98
CA VAL A 512 7.20 -35.89 2.99
C VAL A 512 5.83 -35.57 3.60
N ARG A 513 5.49 -34.28 3.79
CA ARG A 513 4.19 -33.86 4.34
C ARG A 513 3.06 -34.03 3.34
N GLU A 514 3.30 -33.78 2.05
CA GLU A 514 2.33 -34.09 0.99
C GLU A 514 2.00 -35.58 0.96
N GLN A 515 3.01 -36.45 1.09
CA GLN A 515 2.80 -37.90 1.18
C GLN A 515 1.97 -38.31 2.41
N LEU A 516 2.12 -37.59 3.53
CA LEU A 516 1.32 -37.81 4.75
C LEU A 516 -0.11 -37.27 4.68
N LEU A 517 -0.36 -36.25 3.85
CA LEU A 517 -1.66 -35.59 3.70
C LEU A 517 -2.47 -36.14 2.52
N ALA A 518 -1.85 -36.95 1.66
CA ALA A 518 -2.55 -37.68 0.61
C ALA A 518 -3.65 -38.55 1.23
N PRO A 519 -4.92 -38.46 0.77
CA PRO A 519 -6.04 -39.16 1.39
C PRO A 519 -5.83 -40.69 1.34
N GLU A 520 -5.99 -41.35 2.49
CA GLU A 520 -5.94 -42.82 2.66
C GLU A 520 -7.13 -43.58 2.01
N ASP A 521 -8.03 -42.89 1.28
CA ASP A 521 -9.29 -43.42 0.72
C ASP A 521 -9.12 -44.37 -0.50
N ALA A 522 -7.92 -44.91 -0.71
CA ALA A 522 -7.68 -46.06 -1.60
C ALA A 522 -7.47 -47.38 -0.82
N GLN A 523 -7.88 -47.47 0.45
CA GLN A 523 -8.00 -48.75 1.13
C GLN A 523 -9.35 -49.41 0.78
N PRO A 524 -9.39 -50.57 0.09
CA PRO A 524 -10.63 -51.29 -0.11
C PRO A 524 -11.17 -51.73 1.24
N SER A 525 -12.42 -51.36 1.50
CA SER A 525 -13.20 -51.73 2.66
C SER A 525 -13.23 -53.26 2.86
N LEU A 526 -12.42 -53.75 3.79
CA LEU A 526 -12.54 -55.10 4.33
C LEU A 526 -13.60 -55.10 5.43
N PHE A 527 -14.88 -55.21 5.04
CA PHE A 527 -15.88 -55.91 5.84
C PHE A 527 -16.96 -56.56 4.97
N ASP A 528 -16.83 -57.89 4.91
CA ASP A 528 -17.86 -58.93 4.96
C ASP A 528 -18.55 -59.41 3.66
N GLY A 529 -18.36 -60.71 3.37
CA GLY A 529 -18.99 -61.45 2.29
C GLY A 529 -18.21 -62.68 1.83
N ALA A 530 -18.26 -63.76 2.61
CA ALA A 530 -17.74 -65.08 2.25
C ALA A 530 -18.48 -65.71 1.04
N GLU A 531 -17.74 -66.36 0.13
CA GLU A 531 -17.91 -67.76 -0.33
C GLU A 531 -17.05 -68.07 -1.59
N ASP A 532 -16.31 -69.18 -1.48
CA ASP A 532 -15.65 -70.07 -2.46
C ASP A 532 -15.65 -69.77 -3.99
N VAL A 533 -14.50 -70.00 -4.65
CA VAL A 533 -14.21 -71.16 -5.55
C VAL A 533 -12.84 -70.98 -6.28
N ILE A 534 -11.88 -71.84 -5.90
CA ILE A 534 -10.86 -72.64 -6.64
C ILE A 534 -10.42 -72.27 -8.09
N ALA A 535 -9.07 -72.20 -8.26
CA ALA A 535 -8.18 -72.47 -9.43
C ALA A 535 -8.37 -71.62 -10.72
N ASP A 536 -7.37 -71.31 -11.57
CA ASP A 536 -6.11 -71.97 -11.93
C ASP A 536 -5.20 -70.98 -12.69
N ASP A 537 -3.92 -71.36 -12.82
CA ASP A 537 -2.74 -70.77 -13.48
C ASP A 537 -2.89 -69.77 -14.67
N SER A 538 -2.05 -68.74 -14.70
CA SER A 538 -0.98 -68.62 -15.71
C SER A 538 -0.06 -67.39 -15.53
N GLU A 539 1.23 -67.69 -15.47
CA GLU A 539 2.39 -66.79 -15.46
C GLU A 539 2.48 -65.93 -16.72
N THR A 540 2.97 -64.68 -16.60
CA THR A 540 4.28 -64.24 -17.16
C THR A 540 4.56 -62.75 -16.95
N ALA A 541 5.71 -62.47 -16.33
CA ALA A 541 6.69 -61.38 -16.55
C ALA A 541 6.19 -59.90 -16.59
N THR A 542 6.69 -58.95 -15.80
CA THR A 542 8.10 -58.56 -15.62
C THR A 542 8.27 -57.70 -14.36
N ALA A 543 9.37 -57.91 -13.63
CA ALA A 543 9.86 -57.06 -12.55
C ALA A 543 10.34 -55.70 -13.06
N ASP A 544 9.95 -54.60 -12.40
CA ASP A 544 10.84 -53.78 -11.56
C ASP A 544 10.16 -52.45 -11.13
N SER A 545 10.30 -52.12 -9.85
CA SER A 545 9.87 -50.92 -9.11
C SER A 545 8.41 -50.83 -8.62
N GLU A 546 8.00 -51.79 -7.79
CA GLU A 546 7.01 -51.54 -6.73
C GLU A 546 7.74 -50.90 -5.53
N GLU A 547 7.72 -49.57 -5.42
CA GLU A 547 8.01 -48.90 -4.14
C GLU A 547 6.81 -49.16 -3.20
N ALA A 548 7.00 -50.06 -2.23
CA ALA A 548 6.03 -50.29 -1.17
C ALA A 548 5.67 -48.97 -0.46
N PRO A 549 4.41 -48.76 -0.05
CA PRO A 549 4.03 -47.57 0.70
C PRO A 549 4.86 -47.51 1.99
N LYS A 550 5.68 -46.46 2.14
CA LYS A 550 6.38 -46.19 3.41
C LYS A 550 5.33 -46.04 4.51
N ASP A 551 5.47 -46.80 5.60
CA ASP A 551 4.53 -46.74 6.74
C ASP A 551 4.39 -45.29 7.24
N ALA A 552 3.16 -44.83 7.50
CA ALA A 552 2.88 -43.45 7.94
C ALA A 552 3.67 -43.04 9.20
N GLU A 553 4.02 -44.00 10.07
CA GLU A 553 4.89 -43.76 11.24
C GLU A 553 6.33 -43.42 10.85
N THR A 554 6.88 -44.05 9.80
CA THR A 554 8.23 -43.77 9.31
C THR A 554 8.33 -42.39 8.67
N LEU A 555 7.33 -42.02 7.86
CA LEU A 555 7.23 -40.69 7.26
C LEU A 555 7.05 -39.58 8.31
N ARG A 556 6.28 -39.82 9.38
CA ARG A 556 6.17 -38.89 10.52
C ARG A 556 7.49 -38.72 11.26
N ALA A 557 8.23 -39.81 11.48
CA ALA A 557 9.55 -39.75 12.11
C ALA A 557 10.57 -38.99 11.24
N GLU A 558 10.55 -39.23 9.92
CA GLU A 558 11.38 -38.53 8.93
C GLU A 558 11.06 -37.03 8.90
N ALA A 559 9.78 -36.66 8.84
CA ALA A 559 9.34 -35.26 8.90
C ALA A 559 9.73 -34.58 10.23
N GLY A 560 9.65 -35.30 11.35
CA GLY A 560 10.05 -34.80 12.67
C GLY A 560 11.55 -34.54 12.77
N ALA A 561 12.39 -35.43 12.23
CA ALA A 561 13.84 -35.25 12.18
C ALA A 561 14.25 -34.06 11.30
N LEU A 562 13.68 -33.97 10.09
CA LEU A 562 13.91 -32.84 9.17
C LEU A 562 13.47 -31.50 9.78
N ALA A 563 12.34 -31.47 10.49
CA ALA A 563 11.88 -30.27 11.17
C ALA A 563 12.84 -29.81 12.30
N GLN A 564 13.40 -30.75 13.07
CA GLN A 564 14.39 -30.42 14.11
C GLN A 564 15.72 -29.93 13.52
N GLU A 565 16.19 -30.54 12.44
CA GLU A 565 17.39 -30.09 11.72
C GLU A 565 17.19 -28.68 11.14
N LEU A 566 16.02 -28.42 10.55
CA LEU A 566 15.64 -27.11 10.06
C LEU A 566 15.60 -26.07 11.19
N GLU A 567 14.99 -26.40 12.33
CA GLU A 567 14.88 -25.48 13.48
C GLU A 567 16.25 -25.10 14.05
N GLN A 568 17.21 -26.02 14.08
CA GLN A 568 18.58 -25.73 14.50
C GLN A 568 19.31 -24.80 13.52
N LEU A 569 19.13 -25.00 12.21
CA LEU A 569 19.70 -24.12 11.18
C LEU A 569 19.04 -22.75 11.10
N GLN A 570 17.77 -22.66 11.54
CA GLN A 570 16.95 -21.44 11.52
C GLN A 570 16.93 -20.67 12.85
N ALA A 571 17.73 -21.10 13.83
CA ALA A 571 17.77 -20.47 15.15
C ALA A 571 18.21 -18.99 15.09
N ASP A 572 19.15 -18.66 14.21
CA ASP A 572 19.67 -17.31 14.03
C ASP A 572 18.88 -16.51 12.97
N GLU A 573 18.76 -17.04 11.74
CA GLU A 573 18.10 -16.36 10.62
C GLU A 573 17.38 -17.35 9.67
N PRO A 574 16.04 -17.40 9.68
CA PRO A 574 15.29 -18.21 8.73
C PRO A 574 15.23 -17.53 7.36
N LEU A 575 15.72 -18.22 6.32
CA LEU A 575 15.72 -17.73 4.94
C LEU A 575 14.62 -18.35 4.08
N VAL A 576 14.20 -19.58 4.40
CA VAL A 576 13.15 -20.31 3.68
C VAL A 576 12.16 -20.90 4.68
N HIS A 577 10.87 -20.72 4.43
CA HIS A 577 9.82 -21.27 5.29
C HIS A 577 9.09 -22.41 4.60
N ALA A 578 8.85 -23.49 5.32
CA ALA A 578 8.10 -24.65 4.82
C ALA A 578 6.59 -24.49 4.90
N LEU A 579 6.11 -23.55 5.71
CA LEU A 579 4.71 -23.34 6.01
C LEU A 579 4.47 -21.88 6.42
N VAL A 580 3.23 -21.43 6.33
CA VAL A 580 2.81 -20.14 6.85
C VAL A 580 2.56 -20.27 8.35
N ASP A 581 3.42 -19.63 9.15
CA ASP A 581 3.37 -19.55 10.61
C ASP A 581 3.14 -18.10 11.10
N THR A 582 3.19 -17.89 12.41
CA THR A 582 2.98 -16.58 13.04
C THR A 582 4.00 -15.52 12.59
N ARG A 583 5.24 -15.91 12.29
CA ARG A 583 6.34 -15.02 11.86
C ARG A 583 6.06 -14.40 10.50
N GLN A 584 5.60 -15.18 9.51
CA GLN A 584 5.35 -14.64 8.16
C GLN A 584 4.16 -13.70 8.17
N ILE A 585 3.14 -14.00 8.98
CA ILE A 585 2.03 -13.08 9.23
C ILE A 585 2.55 -11.77 9.85
N ALA A 586 3.39 -11.86 10.88
CA ALA A 586 3.96 -10.69 11.53
C ALA A 586 4.85 -9.86 10.57
N GLU A 587 5.65 -10.51 9.71
CA GLU A 587 6.45 -9.85 8.68
C GLU A 587 5.60 -9.11 7.66
N VAL A 588 4.50 -9.70 7.19
CA VAL A 588 3.58 -9.04 6.26
C VAL A 588 2.96 -7.81 6.90
N ILE A 589 2.50 -7.91 8.15
CA ILE A 589 1.93 -6.77 8.88
C ILE A 589 3.01 -5.71 9.13
N ALA A 590 4.24 -6.12 9.42
CA ALA A 590 5.35 -5.19 9.61
C ALA A 590 5.69 -4.43 8.33
N ASP A 591 5.68 -5.10 7.18
CA ASP A 591 5.89 -4.45 5.87
C ASP A 591 4.77 -3.45 5.55
N TRP A 592 3.51 -3.79 5.86
CA TRP A 592 2.36 -2.92 5.57
C TRP A 592 2.25 -1.72 6.49
N THR A 593 2.59 -1.90 7.76
CA THR A 593 2.42 -0.88 8.79
C THR A 593 3.71 -0.12 9.10
N GLY A 594 4.86 -0.65 8.68
CA GLY A 594 6.20 -0.20 9.08
C GLY A 594 6.54 -0.53 10.54
N ILE A 595 5.66 -1.19 11.28
CA ILE A 595 5.83 -1.48 12.70
C ILE A 595 6.35 -2.91 12.84
N PRO A 596 7.51 -3.15 13.47
CA PRO A 596 7.97 -4.52 13.71
C PRO A 596 6.97 -5.26 14.61
N VAL A 597 6.22 -6.21 14.02
CA VAL A 597 5.19 -7.01 14.72
C VAL A 597 5.76 -8.32 15.25
N ASN A 598 6.96 -8.70 14.82
CA ASN A 598 7.62 -9.90 15.33
C ASN A 598 7.70 -9.85 16.86
N ARG A 599 7.43 -10.98 17.51
CA ARG A 599 7.81 -11.16 18.91
C ARG A 599 9.27 -10.77 19.01
N MET A 600 9.50 -9.70 19.76
CA MET A 600 10.77 -8.99 19.97
C MET A 600 11.95 -9.80 19.42
N THR A 601 12.53 -9.33 18.33
CA THR A 601 13.85 -9.83 17.94
C THR A 601 14.77 -9.70 19.16
N ALA A 602 15.69 -10.64 19.34
CA ALA A 602 16.63 -10.58 20.46
C ALA A 602 17.31 -9.20 20.56
N ASP A 603 17.50 -8.54 19.41
CA ASP A 603 18.00 -7.18 19.26
C ASP A 603 17.09 -6.10 19.88
N GLU A 604 15.76 -6.16 19.70
CA GLU A 604 14.83 -5.21 20.35
C GLU A 604 14.75 -5.40 21.87
N LEU A 605 14.77 -6.65 22.33
CA LEU A 605 14.88 -6.96 23.76
C LEU A 605 16.20 -6.44 24.34
N GLN A 606 17.31 -6.59 23.63
CA GLN A 606 18.59 -6.02 24.04
C GLN A 606 18.56 -4.49 24.07
N LYS A 607 18.02 -3.84 23.02
CA LYS A 607 17.89 -2.38 22.96
C LYS A 607 17.07 -1.82 24.10
N ILE A 608 15.94 -2.46 24.46
CA ILE A 608 15.14 -1.96 25.57
C ILE A 608 15.76 -2.26 26.93
N THR A 609 16.39 -3.42 27.13
CA THR A 609 17.04 -3.77 28.41
C THR A 609 18.30 -2.95 28.68
N HIS A 610 19.00 -2.53 27.63
CA HIS A 610 20.19 -1.67 27.70
C HIS A 610 19.89 -0.23 27.26
N LEU A 611 18.62 0.16 27.27
CA LEU A 611 18.16 1.48 26.84
C LEU A 611 18.92 2.63 27.51
N PRO A 612 19.26 2.58 28.83
CA PRO A 612 20.04 3.64 29.45
C PRO A 612 21.39 3.86 28.80
N THR A 613 22.11 2.78 28.47
CA THR A 613 23.44 2.84 27.84
C THR A 613 23.35 3.48 26.45
N HIS A 614 22.35 3.09 25.66
CA HIS A 614 22.14 3.66 24.32
C HIS A 614 21.75 5.14 24.39
N LEU A 615 20.85 5.53 25.29
CA LEU A 615 20.46 6.92 25.46
C LEU A 615 21.59 7.79 26.01
N GLN A 616 22.42 7.27 26.92
CA GLN A 616 23.60 7.96 27.48
C GLN A 616 24.67 8.27 26.43
N ALA A 617 24.70 7.54 25.30
CA ALA A 617 25.58 7.87 24.18
C ALA A 617 25.23 9.25 23.59
N HIS A 618 23.96 9.62 23.55
CA HIS A 618 23.46 10.86 22.95
C HIS A 618 23.06 11.93 23.96
N ILE A 619 22.58 11.54 25.15
CA ILE A 619 22.00 12.41 26.16
C ILE A 619 22.91 12.39 27.40
N LYS A 620 23.52 13.53 27.71
CA LYS A 620 24.51 13.63 28.78
C LYS A 620 23.92 14.30 30.02
N GLY A 621 24.21 13.74 31.20
CA GLY A 621 23.89 14.34 32.51
C GLY A 621 22.42 14.23 32.94
N GLN A 622 21.65 13.31 32.34
CA GLN A 622 20.24 13.07 32.66
C GLN A 622 19.98 11.64 33.12
N ASP A 623 20.97 11.03 33.80
CA ASP A 623 20.92 9.62 34.20
C ASP A 623 19.69 9.24 35.04
N PRO A 624 19.24 10.06 36.02
CA PRO A 624 18.04 9.76 36.80
C PRO A 624 16.77 9.74 35.92
N ALA A 625 16.63 10.71 35.01
CA ALA A 625 15.50 10.80 34.09
C ALA A 625 15.44 9.61 33.14
N ILE A 626 16.60 9.22 32.58
CA ILE A 626 16.73 8.05 31.69
C ILE A 626 16.37 6.76 32.43
N HIS A 627 16.78 6.59 33.68
CA HIS A 627 16.43 5.42 34.49
C HIS A 627 14.93 5.35 34.79
N ALA A 628 14.30 6.48 35.14
CA ALA A 628 12.85 6.53 35.40
C ALA A 628 12.04 6.15 34.14
N LEU A 629 12.43 6.68 32.98
CA LEU A 629 11.83 6.32 31.69
C LEU A 629 12.03 4.84 31.37
N HIS A 630 13.23 4.30 31.56
CA HIS A 630 13.54 2.90 31.29
C HIS A 630 12.67 1.93 32.12
N GLN A 631 12.53 2.17 33.43
CA GLN A 631 11.71 1.33 34.31
C GLN A 631 10.24 1.27 33.86
N HIS A 632 9.67 2.42 33.46
CA HIS A 632 8.30 2.49 32.99
C HIS A 632 8.11 1.87 31.62
N LEU A 633 9.04 2.11 30.69
CA LEU A 633 9.00 1.52 29.35
C LEU A 633 9.18 -0.01 29.39
N LEU A 634 9.95 -0.55 30.33
CA LEU A 634 10.05 -2.00 30.56
C LEU A 634 8.72 -2.59 31.04
N THR A 635 8.10 -1.98 32.05
CA THR A 635 6.79 -2.41 32.58
C THR A 635 5.72 -2.35 31.50
N ALA A 636 5.78 -1.29 30.69
CA ALA A 636 4.95 -1.10 29.52
C ALA A 636 5.09 -2.19 28.47
N ARG A 637 6.32 -2.63 28.19
CA ARG A 637 6.59 -3.63 27.16
C ARG A 637 6.37 -5.06 27.61
N ALA A 638 6.47 -5.32 28.92
CA ALA A 638 6.06 -6.60 29.51
C ALA A 638 4.52 -6.79 29.56
N ASP A 639 3.76 -5.77 29.14
CA ASP A 639 2.28 -5.73 29.18
C ASP A 639 1.67 -6.01 30.57
N LEU A 640 2.43 -5.71 31.63
CA LEU A 640 2.01 -5.89 33.03
C LEU A 640 1.20 -4.70 33.57
N ARG A 641 0.71 -3.83 32.67
CA ARG A 641 -0.08 -2.64 33.02
C ARG A 641 -1.56 -2.98 33.14
N ARG A 642 -2.35 -2.00 33.59
CA ARG A 642 -3.81 -2.10 33.52
C ARG A 642 -4.26 -2.05 32.05
N PRO A 643 -5.12 -2.98 31.60
CA PRO A 643 -5.61 -3.00 30.23
C PRO A 643 -6.41 -1.74 29.90
N GLY A 644 -6.35 -1.30 28.64
CA GLY A 644 -7.09 -0.14 28.15
C GLY A 644 -6.45 1.22 28.43
N ARG A 645 -5.17 1.29 28.80
CA ARG A 645 -4.41 2.56 28.92
C ARG A 645 -3.38 2.69 27.80
N PRO A 646 -2.95 3.92 27.45
CA PRO A 646 -1.84 4.12 26.50
C PRO A 646 -0.56 3.50 27.04
N MET A 647 0.44 3.35 26.17
CA MET A 647 1.66 2.66 26.54
C MET A 647 2.43 3.37 27.66
N GLY A 648 2.28 4.68 27.74
CA GLY A 648 2.78 5.52 28.82
C GLY A 648 2.40 6.97 28.55
N ALA A 649 2.32 7.76 29.61
CA ALA A 649 2.17 9.21 29.52
C ALA A 649 3.23 9.82 30.43
N PHE A 650 4.22 10.49 29.84
CA PHE A 650 5.37 11.05 30.55
C PHE A 650 5.34 12.58 30.47
N LEU A 651 5.54 13.23 31.61
CA LEU A 651 5.68 14.68 31.74
C LEU A 651 7.13 15.01 32.07
N LEU A 652 7.89 15.43 31.06
CA LEU A 652 9.30 15.81 31.17
C LEU A 652 9.38 17.28 31.61
N VAL A 653 9.79 17.52 32.85
CA VAL A 653 9.86 18.87 33.46
C VAL A 653 11.30 19.26 33.72
N GLY A 654 11.66 20.52 33.48
CA GLY A 654 13.04 20.98 33.70
C GLY A 654 13.37 22.27 32.97
N PRO A 655 14.62 22.77 33.05
CA PRO A 655 15.04 23.96 32.34
C PRO A 655 14.99 23.79 30.81
N SER A 656 15.13 24.90 30.08
CA SER A 656 15.22 24.86 28.61
C SER A 656 16.60 24.32 28.18
N GLY A 657 16.64 23.57 27.08
CA GLY A 657 17.89 23.12 26.47
C GLY A 657 18.65 22.01 27.22
N VAL A 658 18.01 21.29 28.14
CA VAL A 658 18.63 20.17 28.90
C VAL A 658 18.48 18.79 28.24
N GLY A 659 17.74 18.68 27.13
CA GLY A 659 17.59 17.43 26.36
C GLY A 659 16.22 16.73 26.46
N LYS A 660 15.18 17.39 26.97
CA LYS A 660 13.80 16.83 27.05
C LYS A 660 13.29 16.33 25.69
N THR A 661 13.22 17.23 24.70
CA THR A 661 12.79 16.92 23.33
C THR A 661 13.70 15.89 22.65
N GLU A 662 15.01 16.04 22.82
CA GLU A 662 16.01 15.12 22.24
C GLU A 662 15.83 13.69 22.76
N THR A 663 15.48 13.52 24.04
CA THR A 663 15.20 12.19 24.61
C THR A 663 14.10 11.46 23.86
N VAL A 664 13.04 12.19 23.50
CA VAL A 664 11.89 11.62 22.79
C VAL A 664 12.24 11.27 21.35
N VAL A 665 13.06 12.10 20.70
CA VAL A 665 13.57 11.82 19.34
C VAL A 665 14.44 10.56 19.34
N GLN A 666 15.37 10.43 20.28
CA GLN A 666 16.23 9.26 20.42
C GLN A 666 15.43 7.99 20.74
N LEU A 667 14.38 8.09 21.56
CA LEU A 667 13.47 6.97 21.81
C LEU A 667 12.71 6.52 20.56
N ALA A 668 12.28 7.44 19.71
CA ALA A 668 11.63 7.10 18.44
C ALA A 668 12.59 6.36 17.50
N GLU A 669 13.85 6.80 17.42
CA GLU A 669 14.90 6.17 16.63
C GLU A 669 15.23 4.76 17.14
N LEU A 670 15.40 4.59 18.46
CA LEU A 670 15.83 3.33 19.05
C LEU A 670 14.72 2.27 19.14
N LEU A 671 13.47 2.68 19.43
CA LEU A 671 12.39 1.74 19.80
C LEU A 671 11.25 1.63 18.78
N TYR A 672 11.12 2.58 17.86
CA TYR A 672 10.01 2.62 16.89
C TYR A 672 10.49 2.61 15.43
N GLY A 673 11.80 2.52 15.17
CA GLY A 673 12.34 2.41 13.82
C GLY A 673 12.46 3.74 13.07
N GLY A 674 12.43 4.88 13.78
CA GLY A 674 12.79 6.18 13.22
C GLY A 674 11.85 7.33 13.55
N ARG A 675 12.28 8.54 13.17
CA ARG A 675 11.56 9.80 13.42
C ARG A 675 10.18 9.86 12.76
N GLN A 676 9.93 9.06 11.73
CA GLN A 676 8.62 9.01 11.08
C GLN A 676 7.50 8.51 12.00
N PHE A 677 7.82 7.83 13.11
CA PHE A 677 6.85 7.41 14.14
C PHE A 677 6.72 8.41 15.28
N LEU A 678 7.40 9.56 15.21
CA LEU A 678 7.27 10.66 16.15
C LEU A 678 6.31 11.72 15.58
N THR A 679 5.20 11.94 16.25
CA THR A 679 4.29 13.06 15.97
C THR A 679 4.54 14.17 16.98
N THR A 680 5.19 15.24 16.54
CA THR A 680 5.46 16.41 17.38
C THR A 680 4.38 17.47 17.17
N ILE A 681 3.77 17.92 18.25
CA ILE A 681 2.77 18.98 18.26
C ILE A 681 3.26 20.10 19.18
N ASN A 682 3.50 21.27 18.60
CA ASN A 682 3.90 22.45 19.36
C ASN A 682 2.67 23.08 20.02
N MET A 683 2.63 23.06 21.36
CA MET A 683 1.50 23.56 22.14
C MET A 683 1.41 25.09 22.17
N SER A 684 2.48 25.80 21.78
CA SER A 684 2.45 27.24 21.58
C SER A 684 1.50 27.68 20.46
N GLU A 685 1.15 26.79 19.52
CA GLU A 685 0.13 27.05 18.48
C GLU A 685 -1.32 26.88 18.98
N TYR A 686 -1.51 26.29 20.18
CA TYR A 686 -2.81 25.92 20.74
C TYR A 686 -3.19 26.75 21.98
N GLN A 687 -2.85 28.04 21.96
CA GLN A 687 -3.15 28.99 23.03
C GLN A 687 -4.63 29.38 23.11
N GLU A 688 -5.37 29.23 22.01
CA GLU A 688 -6.77 29.66 21.93
C GLU A 688 -7.75 28.47 21.98
N LYS A 689 -8.92 28.66 22.60
CA LYS A 689 -9.92 27.59 22.80
C LYS A 689 -10.38 26.91 21.49
N HIS A 690 -10.43 27.63 20.37
CA HIS A 690 -10.93 27.09 19.10
C HIS A 690 -9.88 26.25 18.32
N THR A 691 -8.62 26.27 18.75
CA THR A 691 -7.55 25.47 18.13
C THR A 691 -7.70 23.98 18.40
N VAL A 692 -8.49 23.59 19.41
CA VAL A 692 -8.84 22.20 19.70
C VAL A 692 -9.38 21.49 18.46
N SER A 693 -10.21 22.15 17.66
CA SER A 693 -10.79 21.58 16.44
C SER A 693 -9.74 21.24 15.37
N ARG A 694 -8.57 21.89 15.35
CA ARG A 694 -7.48 21.48 14.45
C ARG A 694 -6.82 20.18 14.90
N LEU A 695 -6.80 19.94 16.21
CA LEU A 695 -6.16 18.78 16.81
C LEU A 695 -7.01 17.51 16.66
N ILE A 696 -8.33 17.61 16.84
CA ILE A 696 -9.29 16.48 16.78
C ILE A 696 -10.18 16.44 15.53
N GLY A 697 -10.26 17.54 14.79
CA GLY A 697 -11.15 17.69 13.64
C GLY A 697 -12.33 18.61 13.94
N SER A 698 -12.83 19.27 12.89
CA SER A 698 -13.99 20.16 13.00
C SER A 698 -15.29 19.37 13.19
N PRO A 699 -16.18 19.80 14.11
CA PRO A 699 -17.48 19.17 14.29
C PRO A 699 -18.42 19.42 13.09
N PRO A 700 -19.52 18.65 12.96
CA PRO A 700 -20.51 18.84 11.90
C PRO A 700 -21.01 20.28 11.79
N GLY A 701 -20.89 20.86 10.59
CA GLY A 701 -21.36 22.22 10.29
C GLY A 701 -20.29 23.32 10.32
N TYR A 702 -19.03 22.98 10.59
CA TYR A 702 -17.88 23.89 10.55
C TYR A 702 -16.96 23.62 9.35
N VAL A 703 -16.18 24.62 8.92
CA VAL A 703 -15.18 24.47 7.84
C VAL A 703 -14.11 23.46 8.27
N GLY A 704 -13.75 22.53 7.37
CA GLY A 704 -12.87 21.39 7.67
C GLY A 704 -13.59 20.15 8.21
N PHE A 705 -14.93 20.11 8.18
CA PHE A 705 -15.70 18.91 8.50
C PHE A 705 -15.40 17.79 7.50
N GLY A 706 -14.98 16.62 8.00
CA GLY A 706 -14.60 15.46 7.18
C GLY A 706 -13.09 15.25 7.01
N GLU A 707 -12.25 16.22 7.37
CA GLU A 707 -10.79 16.18 7.12
C GLU A 707 -9.99 15.54 8.26
N GLY A 708 -10.63 15.21 9.39
CA GLY A 708 -9.96 14.70 10.59
C GLY A 708 -9.06 15.76 11.24
N GLY A 709 -8.68 15.56 12.51
CA GLY A 709 -7.70 16.41 13.19
C GLY A 709 -6.27 15.92 13.02
N ILE A 710 -5.29 16.81 13.22
CA ILE A 710 -3.86 16.51 13.09
C ILE A 710 -3.45 15.34 14.00
N LEU A 711 -3.87 15.35 15.27
CA LEU A 711 -3.53 14.28 16.22
C LEU A 711 -4.30 13.00 15.90
N THR A 712 -5.60 13.13 15.66
CA THR A 712 -6.50 12.01 15.40
C THR A 712 -6.09 11.23 14.16
N GLU A 713 -5.73 11.91 13.06
CA GLU A 713 -5.30 11.25 11.83
C GLU A 713 -3.88 10.70 11.95
N ALA A 714 -2.97 11.39 12.66
CA ALA A 714 -1.63 10.88 12.91
C ALA A 714 -1.66 9.55 13.68
N ILE A 715 -2.45 9.47 14.76
CA ILE A 715 -2.62 8.22 15.53
C ILE A 715 -3.35 7.17 14.69
N ARG A 716 -4.36 7.55 13.91
CA ARG A 716 -5.11 6.61 13.06
C ARG A 716 -4.24 5.98 11.98
N GLN A 717 -3.36 6.76 11.36
CA GLN A 717 -2.40 6.26 10.37
C GLN A 717 -1.28 5.45 11.00
N LYS A 718 -0.83 5.84 12.19
CA LYS A 718 0.29 5.22 12.93
C LYS A 718 -0.13 4.91 14.36
N PRO A 719 -0.88 3.82 14.59
CA PRO A 719 -1.39 3.45 15.92
C PRO A 719 -0.28 3.09 16.91
N TYR A 720 0.92 2.75 16.42
CA TYR A 720 2.13 2.56 17.21
C TYR A 720 3.07 3.71 16.91
N SER A 721 3.05 4.71 17.78
CA SER A 721 3.80 5.93 17.59
C SER A 721 4.10 6.58 18.93
N ILE A 722 5.01 7.54 18.87
CA ILE A 722 5.27 8.47 19.95
C ILE A 722 4.56 9.78 19.62
N VAL A 723 3.77 10.30 20.55
CA VAL A 723 3.18 11.65 20.45
C VAL A 723 3.90 12.57 21.42
N LEU A 724 4.54 13.60 20.90
CA LEU A 724 5.23 14.63 21.67
C LEU A 724 4.42 15.91 21.67
N LEU A 725 3.99 16.33 22.86
CA LEU A 725 3.38 17.63 23.11
C LEU A 725 4.45 18.56 23.68
N ASP A 726 5.00 19.43 22.84
CA ASP A 726 6.10 20.32 23.23
C ASP A 726 5.56 21.62 23.83
N GLU A 727 6.17 22.12 24.91
CA GLU A 727 5.79 23.36 25.61
C GLU A 727 4.34 23.40 26.13
N VAL A 728 3.89 22.32 26.78
CA VAL A 728 2.48 22.18 27.22
C VAL A 728 1.99 23.27 28.17
N GLU A 729 2.88 23.99 28.86
CA GLU A 729 2.50 25.14 29.69
C GLU A 729 1.93 26.32 28.90
N LYS A 730 2.12 26.34 27.57
CA LYS A 730 1.60 27.38 26.68
C LYS A 730 0.20 27.04 26.14
N ALA A 731 -0.24 25.79 26.21
CA ALA A 731 -1.55 25.39 25.71
C ALA A 731 -2.70 25.96 26.55
N HIS A 732 -3.84 26.14 25.88
CA HIS A 732 -5.09 26.41 26.58
C HIS A 732 -5.54 25.19 27.42
N PRO A 733 -6.06 25.36 28.65
CA PRO A 733 -6.47 24.24 29.51
C PRO A 733 -7.51 23.27 28.90
N GLU A 734 -8.36 23.77 27.99
CA GLU A 734 -9.33 22.94 27.26
C GLU A 734 -8.68 21.93 26.30
N VAL A 735 -7.49 22.24 25.77
CA VAL A 735 -6.72 21.31 24.93
C VAL A 735 -6.25 20.13 25.80
N LEU A 736 -5.80 20.40 27.03
CA LEU A 736 -5.36 19.37 27.98
C LEU A 736 -6.52 18.48 28.46
N ASN A 737 -7.74 19.02 28.54
CA ASN A 737 -8.93 18.25 28.91
C ASN A 737 -9.20 17.07 27.95
N LEU A 738 -8.81 17.18 26.67
CA LEU A 738 -8.94 16.12 25.68
C LEU A 738 -8.17 14.85 26.09
N PHE A 739 -6.97 15.04 26.65
CA PHE A 739 -6.06 13.94 26.98
C PHE A 739 -6.49 13.14 28.21
N TYR A 740 -7.48 13.61 28.98
CA TYR A 740 -8.06 12.81 30.07
C TYR A 740 -8.60 11.48 29.58
N GLN A 741 -9.34 11.48 28.46
CA GLN A 741 -9.91 10.25 27.91
C GLN A 741 -8.82 9.37 27.32
N ALA A 742 -7.87 9.97 26.60
CA ALA A 742 -6.73 9.25 26.05
C ALA A 742 -5.92 8.53 27.13
N PHE A 743 -5.60 9.19 28.26
CA PHE A 743 -4.76 8.60 29.31
C PHE A 743 -5.49 7.60 30.21
N ASP A 744 -6.82 7.70 30.33
CA ASP A 744 -7.59 6.79 31.18
C ASP A 744 -8.12 5.57 30.44
N LYS A 745 -8.63 5.77 29.22
CA LYS A 745 -9.30 4.74 28.40
C LYS A 745 -8.53 4.31 27.15
N GLY A 746 -7.40 4.96 26.84
CA GLY A 746 -6.64 4.66 25.64
C GLY A 746 -7.44 4.93 24.36
N GLU A 747 -8.43 5.83 24.42
CA GLU A 747 -9.31 6.17 23.31
C GLU A 747 -9.50 7.69 23.25
N LEU A 748 -9.55 8.22 22.02
CA LEU A 748 -9.78 9.63 21.74
C LEU A 748 -10.86 9.77 20.66
N ALA A 749 -11.88 10.59 20.91
CA ALA A 749 -12.92 10.86 19.92
C ALA A 749 -12.49 11.98 18.97
N ASP A 750 -12.66 11.77 17.67
CA ASP A 750 -12.49 12.83 16.68
C ASP A 750 -13.69 13.81 16.68
N GLY A 751 -13.60 14.87 15.86
CA GLY A 751 -14.68 15.86 15.70
C GLY A 751 -16.01 15.28 15.17
N GLU A 752 -15.99 14.08 14.59
CA GLU A 752 -17.18 13.36 14.11
C GLU A 752 -17.75 12.38 15.15
N GLY A 753 -17.03 12.14 16.25
CA GLY A 753 -17.37 11.16 17.29
C GLY A 753 -16.87 9.75 17.01
N ARG A 754 -15.96 9.56 16.04
CA ARG A 754 -15.27 8.28 15.82
C ARG A 754 -14.22 8.08 16.91
N LEU A 755 -14.20 6.89 17.50
CA LEU A 755 -13.22 6.54 18.52
C LEU A 755 -11.91 6.08 17.88
N ILE A 756 -10.82 6.68 18.31
CA ILE A 756 -9.46 6.37 17.86
C ILE A 756 -8.72 5.72 19.01
N ASN A 757 -8.19 4.52 18.75
CA ASN A 757 -7.42 3.77 19.72
C ASN A 757 -6.01 4.34 19.84
N CYS A 758 -5.62 4.74 21.06
CA CYS A 758 -4.27 5.19 21.40
C CYS A 758 -3.59 4.31 22.49
N GLN A 759 -4.08 3.09 22.71
CA GLN A 759 -3.49 2.13 23.66
C GLN A 759 -2.04 1.77 23.32
N ASN A 760 -1.67 1.79 22.05
CA ASN A 760 -0.32 1.49 21.56
C ASN A 760 0.56 2.76 21.36
N VAL A 761 0.08 3.93 21.82
CA VAL A 761 0.80 5.21 21.72
C VAL A 761 1.51 5.52 23.03
N VAL A 762 2.74 6.03 22.95
CA VAL A 762 3.43 6.65 24.10
C VAL A 762 3.33 8.17 23.98
N PHE A 763 2.78 8.80 25.01
CA PHE A 763 2.67 10.26 25.09
C PHE A 763 3.84 10.83 25.89
N PHE A 764 4.53 11.81 25.32
CA PHE A 764 5.49 12.66 26.01
C PHE A 764 5.01 14.10 25.99
N MET A 765 5.14 14.77 27.12
CA MET A 765 4.83 16.17 27.29
C MET A 765 6.08 16.85 27.83
N THR A 766 6.52 17.96 27.23
CA THR A 766 7.64 18.73 27.76
C THR A 766 7.12 20.00 28.40
N SER A 767 7.66 20.34 29.57
CA SER A 767 7.33 21.60 30.22
C SER A 767 8.52 22.25 30.89
N ASN A 768 8.53 23.58 30.92
CA ASN A 768 9.46 24.36 31.73
C ASN A 768 8.88 24.75 33.10
N LEU A 769 7.67 24.28 33.45
CA LEU A 769 7.09 24.51 34.78
C LEU A 769 7.96 23.87 35.86
N GLY A 770 8.06 24.54 37.01
CA GLY A 770 8.82 24.03 38.16
C GLY A 770 10.35 24.08 38.01
N TYR A 771 10.89 24.64 36.91
CA TYR A 771 12.34 24.64 36.69
C TYR A 771 13.13 25.32 37.83
N GLN A 772 12.58 26.35 38.47
CA GLN A 772 13.25 27.06 39.57
C GLN A 772 13.46 26.15 40.79
N ALA A 773 12.47 25.30 41.11
CA ALA A 773 12.60 24.33 42.19
C ALA A 773 13.67 23.28 41.84
N ILE A 774 13.68 22.81 40.59
CA ILE A 774 14.69 21.84 40.10
C ILE A 774 16.10 22.42 40.18
N VAL A 775 16.30 23.67 39.73
CA VAL A 775 17.61 24.34 39.81
C VAL A 775 18.03 24.54 41.25
N HIS A 776 17.11 24.97 42.13
CA HIS A 776 17.42 25.18 43.55
C HIS A 776 17.88 23.88 44.23
N HIS A 777 17.18 22.77 44.03
CA HIS A 777 17.58 21.47 44.57
C HIS A 777 18.88 20.94 43.97
N ALA A 778 19.14 21.20 42.69
CA ALA A 778 20.39 20.80 42.05
C ALA A 778 21.61 21.61 42.53
N GLU A 779 21.41 22.84 43.00
CA GLU A 779 22.46 23.72 43.53
C GLU A 779 22.73 23.52 45.03
N GLN A 780 21.88 22.80 45.76
CA GLN A 780 22.09 22.52 47.18
C GLN A 780 23.27 21.56 47.40
N GLU A 781 24.16 21.88 48.34
CA GLU A 781 25.27 21.02 48.72
C GLU A 781 24.75 19.79 49.50
N GLY A 782 24.72 18.62 48.87
CA GLY A 782 24.25 17.36 49.48
C GLY A 782 24.03 16.23 48.47
N GLU A 783 23.55 15.08 48.95
CA GLU A 783 23.05 14.01 48.08
C GLU A 783 21.70 14.42 47.51
N PHE A 784 21.49 14.27 46.20
CA PHE A 784 20.27 14.68 45.53
C PHE A 784 19.07 13.87 46.03
N ASP A 785 18.15 14.52 46.75
CA ASP A 785 16.93 13.89 47.26
C ASP A 785 15.78 14.03 46.25
N ALA A 786 15.58 12.98 45.46
CA ALA A 786 14.50 12.93 44.47
C ALA A 786 13.11 13.05 45.09
N ALA A 787 12.90 12.53 46.31
CA ALA A 787 11.59 12.58 46.96
C ALA A 787 11.24 14.01 47.42
N ALA A 788 12.23 14.73 47.95
CA ALA A 788 12.06 16.13 48.32
C ALA A 788 11.79 17.03 47.10
N LEU A 789 12.43 16.74 45.96
CA LEU A 789 12.15 17.46 44.71
C LEU A 789 10.72 17.22 44.23
N ASP A 790 10.23 15.98 44.28
CA ASP A 790 8.86 15.64 43.86
C ASP A 790 7.81 16.34 44.74
N ASP A 791 8.03 16.41 46.06
CA ASP A 791 7.16 17.11 47.01
C ASP A 791 7.06 18.61 46.71
N ASP A 792 8.17 19.25 46.30
CA ASP A 792 8.21 20.66 45.93
C ASP A 792 7.67 20.94 44.51
N LEU A 793 7.84 19.99 43.58
CA LEU A 793 7.34 20.09 42.21
C LEU A 793 5.82 19.87 42.12
N TYR A 794 5.28 18.93 42.90
CA TYR A 794 3.88 18.54 42.87
C TYR A 794 2.91 19.73 42.96
N PRO A 795 3.00 20.68 43.92
CA PRO A 795 2.07 21.79 44.01
C PRO A 795 2.10 22.71 42.79
N ILE A 796 3.29 22.92 42.19
CA ILE A 796 3.47 23.77 41.00
C ILE A 796 2.80 23.13 39.78
N LEU A 797 3.03 21.83 39.58
CA LEU A 797 2.45 21.08 38.45
C LEU A 797 0.95 20.88 38.63
N ALA A 798 0.49 20.64 39.87
CA ALA A 798 -0.92 20.43 40.18
C ALA A 798 -1.78 21.68 39.95
N ASP A 799 -1.22 22.89 40.11
CA ASP A 799 -1.94 24.14 39.82
C ASP A 799 -2.30 24.26 38.33
N PHE A 800 -1.36 23.92 37.43
CA PHE A 800 -1.57 24.02 35.99
C PHE A 800 -2.32 22.81 35.41
N PHE A 801 -1.83 21.58 35.65
CA PHE A 801 -2.39 20.36 35.04
C PHE A 801 -3.65 19.86 35.74
N LYS A 802 -3.92 20.33 36.97
CA LYS A 802 -4.90 19.78 37.91
C LYS A 802 -4.48 18.38 38.40
N PRO A 803 -4.77 18.02 39.66
CA PRO A 803 -4.38 16.73 40.22
C PRO A 803 -4.86 15.52 39.42
N ALA A 804 -6.03 15.62 38.78
CA ALA A 804 -6.64 14.52 38.05
C ALA A 804 -5.86 14.15 36.77
N LEU A 805 -5.34 15.12 36.01
CA LEU A 805 -4.51 14.83 34.85
C LEU A 805 -3.12 14.38 35.29
N LEU A 806 -2.54 15.08 36.27
CA LEU A 806 -1.19 14.81 36.78
C LEU A 806 -1.04 13.37 37.30
N ALA A 807 -2.04 12.85 38.02
CA ALA A 807 -2.03 11.47 38.52
C ALA A 807 -2.07 10.38 37.43
N ARG A 808 -2.30 10.75 36.16
CA ARG A 808 -2.27 9.84 35.01
C ARG A 808 -0.95 9.91 34.23
N MET A 809 -0.04 10.80 34.64
CA MET A 809 1.24 11.04 34.00
C MET A 809 2.38 10.68 34.96
N GLU A 810 3.43 10.12 34.40
CA GLU A 810 4.72 9.92 35.05
C GLU A 810 5.51 11.23 34.99
N THR A 811 5.80 11.86 36.14
CA THR A 811 6.59 13.09 36.15
C THR A 811 8.07 12.73 36.15
N VAL A 812 8.83 13.24 35.18
CA VAL A 812 10.26 12.95 35.01
C VAL A 812 11.04 14.27 35.05
N PRO A 813 11.72 14.58 36.17
CA PRO A 813 12.51 15.80 36.30
C PRO A 813 13.84 15.71 35.54
N TYR A 814 14.17 16.77 34.81
CA TYR A 814 15.44 16.97 34.10
C TYR A 814 16.28 18.01 34.82
N LEU A 815 17.51 17.64 35.12
CA LEU A 815 18.43 18.44 35.92
C LEU A 815 19.15 19.50 35.05
N PRO A 816 19.57 20.63 35.64
CA PRO A 816 20.46 21.56 34.97
C PRO A 816 21.79 20.88 34.62
N LEU A 817 22.38 21.28 33.49
CA LEU A 817 23.62 20.69 33.00
C LEU A 817 24.82 21.30 33.73
N GLY A 818 25.60 20.47 34.44
CA GLY A 818 26.86 20.88 35.04
C GLY A 818 27.95 21.19 34.01
N GLU A 819 29.01 21.88 34.44
CA GLU A 819 30.10 22.33 33.56
C GLU A 819 30.78 21.18 32.80
N ASP A 820 31.08 20.07 33.48
CA ASP A 820 31.70 18.89 32.86
C ASP A 820 30.80 18.25 31.80
N THR A 821 29.48 18.29 32.00
CA THR A 821 28.51 17.78 31.03
C THR A 821 28.42 18.69 29.81
N LEU A 822 28.40 20.02 30.01
CA LEU A 822 28.43 20.99 28.91
C LEU A 822 29.72 20.85 28.08
N ASN A 823 30.89 20.67 28.72
CA ASN A 823 32.16 20.45 28.01
C ASN A 823 32.09 19.22 27.09
N ARG A 824 31.54 18.11 27.57
CA ARG A 824 31.32 16.89 26.77
C ARG A 824 30.39 17.15 25.59
N ILE A 825 29.26 17.83 25.82
CA ILE A 825 28.29 18.16 24.74
C ILE A 825 28.94 19.03 23.66
N VAL A 826 29.73 20.04 24.04
CA VAL A 826 30.44 20.90 23.08
C VAL A 826 31.47 20.07 22.28
N GLY A 827 32.23 19.20 22.94
CA GLY A 827 33.16 18.30 22.29
C GLY A 827 32.48 17.42 21.24
N ASP A 828 31.40 16.73 21.63
CA ASP A 828 30.63 15.87 20.72
C ASP A 828 30.07 16.66 19.51
N LYS A 829 29.61 17.90 19.71
CA LYS A 829 29.12 18.76 18.63
C LYS A 829 30.23 19.21 17.68
N LEU A 830 31.40 19.57 18.21
CA LEU A 830 32.56 19.97 17.40
C LEU A 830 33.11 18.80 16.59
N GLU A 831 33.12 17.59 17.16
CA GLU A 831 33.55 16.38 16.45
C GLU A 831 32.60 16.08 15.28
N ARG A 832 31.28 16.13 15.50
CA ARG A 832 30.30 15.98 14.40
C ARG A 832 30.46 17.03 13.31
N LEU A 833 30.77 18.27 13.69
CA LEU A 833 31.06 19.33 12.72
C LEU A 833 32.35 19.03 11.94
N ALA A 834 33.38 18.53 12.61
CA ALA A 834 34.63 18.12 11.99
C ALA A 834 34.41 16.95 11.01
N ASP A 835 33.65 15.93 11.41
CA ASP A 835 33.24 14.81 10.54
C ASP A 835 32.53 15.33 9.29
N GLN A 836 31.57 16.26 9.45
CA GLN A 836 30.84 16.84 8.32
C GLN A 836 31.76 17.58 7.32
N ILE A 837 32.78 18.30 7.83
CA ILE A 837 33.76 18.99 6.99
C ILE A 837 34.70 17.98 6.33
N ARG A 838 35.15 16.94 7.05
CA ARG A 838 35.98 15.85 6.51
C ARG A 838 35.27 15.14 5.37
N ASP A 839 34.02 14.73 5.56
CA ASP A 839 33.24 14.01 4.56
C ASP A 839 32.99 14.85 3.29
N ARG A 840 32.71 16.13 3.47
CA ARG A 840 32.34 17.02 2.36
C ARG A 840 33.54 17.51 1.55
N TYR A 841 34.65 17.82 2.20
CA TYR A 841 35.81 18.43 1.55
C TYR A 841 37.02 17.48 1.42
N ARG A 842 36.98 16.30 2.06
CA ARG A 842 38.09 15.32 2.11
C ARG A 842 39.39 15.93 2.61
N THR A 843 39.33 16.62 3.74
CA THR A 843 40.45 17.39 4.29
C THR A 843 40.70 17.05 5.74
N VAL A 844 41.93 17.29 6.20
CA VAL A 844 42.25 17.12 7.62
C VAL A 844 41.65 18.28 8.39
N VAL A 845 40.77 17.97 9.35
CA VAL A 845 40.18 18.97 10.25
C VAL A 845 40.87 18.89 11.60
N THR A 846 41.44 20.00 12.04
CA THR A 846 42.10 20.12 13.35
C THR A 846 41.29 21.06 14.24
N LEU A 847 40.91 20.57 15.42
CA LEU A 847 40.29 21.37 16.47
C LEU A 847 41.41 21.86 17.40
N GLU A 848 41.60 23.17 17.52
CA GLU A 848 42.62 23.73 18.41
C GLU A 848 42.20 23.68 19.89
N ASP A 849 43.20 23.51 20.77
CA ASP A 849 42.99 23.49 22.22
C ASP A 849 42.38 24.82 22.71
N GLY A 850 41.37 24.73 23.58
CA GLY A 850 40.67 25.89 24.15
C GLY A 850 39.39 26.31 23.43
N LEU A 851 39.05 25.69 22.28
CA LEU A 851 37.81 25.97 21.57
C LEU A 851 36.56 25.67 22.42
N VAL A 852 36.58 24.55 23.14
CA VAL A 852 35.50 24.12 24.06
C VAL A 852 35.29 25.16 25.18
N GLU A 853 36.39 25.60 25.80
CA GLU A 853 36.36 26.59 26.88
C GLU A 853 35.92 27.96 26.37
N ALA A 854 36.34 28.37 25.17
CA ALA A 854 35.90 29.60 24.55
C ALA A 854 34.40 29.62 24.26
N ILE A 855 33.83 28.53 23.73
CA ILE A 855 32.39 28.38 23.51
C ILE A 855 31.64 28.43 24.84
N ARG A 856 32.13 27.71 25.87
CA ARG A 856 31.52 27.71 27.20
C ARG A 856 31.55 29.10 27.85
N SER A 857 32.67 29.81 27.79
CA SER A 857 32.83 31.14 28.41
C SER A 857 31.87 32.18 27.85
N ARG A 858 31.44 32.02 26.58
CA ARG A 858 30.43 32.88 25.94
C ARG A 858 29.01 32.45 26.26
N ALA A 859 28.82 31.22 26.74
CA ALA A 859 27.54 30.72 27.21
C ALA A 859 27.24 31.20 28.65
N THR A 860 27.11 32.52 28.84
CA THR A 860 27.00 33.16 30.17
C THR A 860 25.62 33.08 30.85
N ARG A 861 24.59 32.54 30.18
CA ARG A 861 23.23 32.39 30.75
C ARG A 861 22.90 30.92 30.97
N SER A 862 22.89 30.48 32.22
CA SER A 862 22.55 29.11 32.62
C SER A 862 21.13 28.68 32.21
N GLU A 863 20.22 29.64 32.01
CA GLU A 863 18.79 29.41 31.74
C GLU A 863 18.47 28.75 30.38
N ASN A 864 19.39 28.81 29.40
CA ASN A 864 19.15 28.33 28.04
C ASN A 864 19.82 26.97 27.72
N GLY A 865 20.51 26.36 28.70
CA GLY A 865 21.13 25.04 28.55
C GLY A 865 22.01 24.90 27.30
N ALA A 866 21.94 23.74 26.64
CA ALA A 866 22.74 23.44 25.45
C ALA A 866 22.32 24.20 24.17
N ARG A 867 21.13 24.82 24.14
CA ARG A 867 20.65 25.58 22.96
C ARG A 867 21.53 26.79 22.67
N MET A 868 22.08 27.43 23.70
CA MET A 868 22.94 28.60 23.51
C MET A 868 24.31 28.21 22.92
N LEU A 869 24.81 27.02 23.25
CA LEU A 869 26.05 26.49 22.67
C LEU A 869 25.90 26.31 21.16
N GLU A 870 24.76 25.79 20.71
CA GLU A 870 24.44 25.60 19.29
C GLU A 870 24.37 26.93 18.55
N SER A 871 23.70 27.93 19.13
CA SER A 871 23.66 29.29 18.57
C SER A 871 25.05 29.93 18.46
N ILE A 872 25.98 29.64 19.37
CA ILE A 872 27.35 30.15 19.31
C ILE A 872 28.15 29.43 18.21
N ILE A 873 28.02 28.11 18.11
CA ILE A 873 28.69 27.32 17.07
C ILE A 873 28.20 27.74 15.68
N GLU A 874 26.88 27.84 15.48
CA GLU A 874 26.29 28.22 14.19
C GLU A 874 26.45 29.70 13.86
N GLY A 875 26.31 30.57 14.87
CA GLY A 875 26.30 32.02 14.68
C GLY A 875 27.67 32.68 14.68
N GLU A 876 28.67 32.11 15.37
CA GLU A 876 29.98 32.74 15.54
C GLU A 876 31.16 31.88 15.05
N LEU A 877 31.12 30.55 15.22
CA LEU A 877 32.22 29.66 14.81
C LEU A 877 32.14 29.23 13.34
N LEU A 878 30.96 28.86 12.85
CA LEU A 878 30.73 28.39 11.49
C LEU A 878 30.95 29.46 10.40
N PRO A 879 30.52 30.74 10.57
CA PRO A 879 30.68 31.76 9.55
C PRO A 879 32.14 32.03 9.11
N PRO A 880 33.14 32.20 10.00
CA PRO A 880 34.52 32.43 9.55
C PRO A 880 35.11 31.23 8.80
N VAL A 881 34.76 30.01 9.20
CA VAL A 881 35.19 28.77 8.53
C VAL A 881 34.55 28.67 7.15
N SER A 882 33.25 28.95 7.07
CA SER A 882 32.50 28.93 5.81
C SER A 882 33.04 29.97 4.83
N LEU A 883 33.39 31.17 5.31
CA LEU A 883 33.99 32.22 4.47
C LEU A 883 35.37 31.78 3.95
N ALA A 884 36.25 31.29 4.81
CA ALA A 884 37.58 30.83 4.42
C ALA A 884 37.53 29.67 3.41
N LEU A 885 36.59 28.74 3.57
CA LEU A 885 36.34 27.65 2.61
C LEU A 885 35.84 28.21 1.27
N LEU A 886 34.88 29.13 1.27
CA LEU A 886 34.34 29.72 0.05
C LEU A 886 35.37 30.55 -0.71
N GLU A 887 36.26 31.28 -0.02
CA GLU A 887 37.33 32.05 -0.64
C GLU A 887 38.34 31.14 -1.37
N LYS A 888 38.73 30.03 -0.75
CA LYS A 888 39.61 29.02 -1.37
C LYS A 888 38.97 28.33 -2.57
N LEU A 889 37.69 27.98 -2.47
CA LEU A 889 36.92 27.40 -3.58
C LEU A 889 36.77 28.40 -4.74
N ALA A 890 36.52 29.68 -4.44
CA ALA A 890 36.44 30.74 -5.45
C ALA A 890 37.79 30.95 -6.16
N ALA A 891 38.91 30.81 -5.43
CA ALA A 891 40.26 30.84 -5.98
C ALA A 891 40.68 29.58 -6.76
N ARG A 892 39.84 28.51 -6.75
CA ARG A 892 40.15 27.19 -7.31
C ARG A 892 41.41 26.54 -6.72
N GLU A 893 41.72 26.87 -5.47
CA GLU A 893 42.82 26.23 -4.73
C GLU A 893 42.29 24.97 -4.02
N PRO A 894 43.06 23.87 -3.99
CA PRO A 894 42.69 22.70 -3.21
C PRO A 894 42.71 23.04 -1.72
N VAL A 895 41.71 22.56 -0.97
CA VAL A 895 41.71 22.66 0.49
C VAL A 895 42.48 21.47 1.04
N ALA A 896 43.61 21.69 1.69
CA ALA A 896 44.43 20.63 2.27
C ALA A 896 44.08 20.36 3.74
N SER A 897 43.82 21.42 4.51
CA SER A 897 43.42 21.31 5.91
C SER A 897 42.55 22.47 6.37
N VAL A 898 41.73 22.20 7.37
CA VAL A 898 40.88 23.19 8.04
C VAL A 898 41.23 23.18 9.52
N SER A 899 41.65 24.32 10.07
CA SER A 899 41.80 24.49 11.52
C SER A 899 40.69 25.37 12.08
N LEU A 900 40.10 24.92 13.19
CA LEU A 900 39.10 25.65 13.96
C LEU A 900 39.75 26.10 15.28
N GLY A 901 39.85 27.41 15.48
CA GLY A 901 40.62 27.98 16.56
C GLY A 901 40.04 29.24 17.17
N VAL A 902 40.76 29.79 18.14
CA VAL A 902 40.41 31.03 18.84
C VAL A 902 41.63 31.94 18.91
N THR A 903 41.55 33.09 18.25
CA THR A 903 42.61 34.11 18.27
C THR A 903 42.06 35.43 18.81
N GLU A 904 42.73 36.04 19.80
CA GLU A 904 42.32 37.32 20.42
C GLU A 904 40.85 37.35 20.90
N GLY A 905 40.33 36.19 21.35
CA GLY A 905 38.95 36.08 21.80
C GLY A 905 37.90 36.08 20.68
N ARG A 906 38.29 35.85 19.42
CA ARG A 906 37.39 35.62 18.28
C ARG A 906 37.59 34.22 17.71
N PHE A 907 36.51 33.61 17.22
CA PHE A 907 36.62 32.33 16.51
C PHE A 907 37.25 32.56 15.14
N THR A 908 38.18 31.69 14.78
CA THR A 908 38.91 31.74 13.52
C THR A 908 38.86 30.38 12.84
N GLY A 909 38.57 30.38 11.55
CA GLY A 909 38.73 29.20 10.69
C GLY A 909 39.87 29.47 9.72
N THR A 910 40.94 28.69 9.78
CA THR A 910 42.01 28.76 8.77
C THR A 910 41.88 27.58 7.82
N VAL A 911 42.03 27.86 6.53
CA VAL A 911 41.87 26.88 5.46
C VAL A 911 43.13 26.98 4.60
N SER A 912 43.95 25.94 4.63
CA SER A 912 45.24 25.91 3.92
C SER A 912 45.09 25.30 2.55
#